data_AF-A0A2N0LKV1-F1
#
_entry.id   AF-A0A2N0LKV1-F1
#
_cell.length_a   1.000
_cell.length_b   1.000
_cell.length_c   1.000
_cell.angle_alpha   90.00
_cell.angle_beta   90.00
_cell.angle_gamma   90.00
#
_symmetry.space_group_name_H-M   'P 1'
#
loop_
_entity.id
_entity.type
_entity.pdbx_description
1 polymer ?
#
loop_
_entity_poly.entity_id
_entity_poly.type
_entity_poly.pdbx_seq_one_letter_code
_entity_poly.pdbx_strand_id
1 'polypeptide(L)'
;MASQKLGLPAWADAFQNILNLEESHGFDNKAVMGGLDKFVSRWAIEMADQVDPAGDEAFLLRETYEAMSAKVRAQWVAQWREALGAGPKRATPVKPTTKTPKKNPAAGKSTDSKESGHKSPPAEITVDAPVDRLRGVDTKLTARLKRLDVETVRDLLYLFPRRHEDFSSAVKIADLRPDEECTVVATVWEAREVAKGPKGARRDTEAVLSDDTGNLRVIWFGQRYLARSLKPGGRIAISGKATIFQGWLVFENPEHELLDSTGSEVHTGRLVPVYPLTEGLTRRNMRRLTWQAVQNWLGGLEEALPDNILARTRLMPLLDAVYQGHYPKDIETWELARRRLAFDELFTLQLAVLSRRRLQHDNIKGIEIDPPVNVTDGFYEKLPFPLTQAQRRCILEVEADLHRGTPPMSRLLQGEVGSGKTVVALSALLSVAAAGYQAAMMVPTEVLAEQHFQSIGNLLSGLARPVQEPHLISIYLEHLDRPVSIGLLTGSSRAPAKRELTKMASEGTLDILVGTQALIQDGIAMPKLALAVADEQHRFGVMQRSALQERGHENPHTLIMSATPIPRTLSLTLFGDLDISTIDEMPAGRQEVATKWLEPEQRDTAYGFVRKQVEEGRQAFVVCPLVDESVAIEAKAATEEYQRLSTEVFPDLSLGLLHGRMPAKDKDRIMRQFRDGELDILVSTPVVEVGIDVANATVMLIDGADRFGLAQLHQFRGRVGRGEHKSYCMFLSDSASESAKERLSALERIHDGFQLAEVDLELRGPGDFFGTRQSGLPSLRMAHISDRELLEMARNEAAKLMEEDPGLMQPKHAAIAAQVARFVDQASASVA
;
A
#
# COMPACT_ATOMS: atom_id res chain seq x y z
N MET A 1 11.21 32.32 51.01
CA MET A 1 11.07 33.41 50.02
C MET A 1 11.92 33.09 48.80
N ALA A 2 11.30 32.50 47.79
CA ALA A 2 11.81 32.45 46.42
C ALA A 2 10.60 32.16 45.53
N SER A 3 10.19 33.16 44.75
CA SER A 3 8.99 33.13 43.92
C SER A 3 9.08 32.08 42.83
N GLN A 4 8.04 31.24 42.70
CA GLN A 4 7.77 30.45 41.51
C GLN A 4 7.69 31.39 40.30
N LYS A 5 8.49 31.15 39.26
CA LYS A 5 8.26 31.72 37.93
C LYS A 5 7.34 30.75 37.20
N LEU A 6 6.06 31.10 37.06
CA LEU A 6 5.20 30.48 36.05
C LEU A 6 5.83 30.77 34.67
N GLY A 7 5.98 29.75 33.84
CA GLY A 7 6.39 29.92 32.44
C GLY A 7 5.30 30.71 31.71
N LEU A 8 5.66 31.87 31.16
CA LEU A 8 4.75 32.67 30.34
C LEU A 8 4.47 31.93 29.01
N PRO A 9 3.26 32.04 28.44
CA PRO A 9 2.93 31.46 27.14
C PRO A 9 3.81 32.03 26.02
N ALA A 10 4.10 31.24 24.99
CA ALA A 10 4.96 31.64 23.86
C ALA A 10 4.50 32.92 23.13
N TRP A 11 3.19 33.24 23.19
CA TRP A 11 2.66 34.47 22.61
C TRP A 11 3.04 35.74 23.42
N ALA A 12 3.26 35.63 24.74
CA ALA A 12 3.46 36.78 25.62
C ALA A 12 4.80 37.49 25.34
N ASP A 13 5.87 36.74 25.13
CA ASP A 13 7.20 37.29 24.78
C ASP A 13 7.19 37.94 23.38
N ALA A 14 6.53 37.28 22.42
CA ALA A 14 6.35 37.84 21.08
C ALA A 14 5.52 39.12 21.13
N PHE A 15 4.45 39.15 21.92
CA PHE A 15 3.58 40.30 22.06
C PHE A 15 4.26 41.47 22.76
N GLN A 16 5.04 41.24 23.82
CA GLN A 16 5.86 42.29 24.45
C GLN A 16 6.84 42.92 23.46
N ASN A 17 7.49 42.12 22.61
CA ASN A 17 8.40 42.63 21.58
C ASN A 17 7.67 43.49 20.54
N ILE A 18 6.45 43.10 20.15
CA ILE A 18 5.62 43.88 19.23
C ILE A 18 5.21 45.21 19.86
N LEU A 19 4.79 45.22 21.14
CA LEU A 19 4.46 46.45 21.87
C LEU A 19 5.66 47.40 22.00
N ASN A 20 6.87 46.86 22.20
CA ASN A 20 8.11 47.64 22.19
C ASN A 20 8.37 48.28 20.83
N LEU A 21 8.08 47.56 19.75
CA LEU A 21 8.29 48.04 18.39
C LEU A 21 7.30 49.17 18.06
N GLU A 22 6.02 49.01 18.40
CA GLU A 22 4.99 50.05 18.24
C GLU A 22 5.34 51.33 18.98
N GLU A 23 5.87 51.26 20.20
CA GLU A 23 6.32 52.44 20.94
C GLU A 23 7.48 53.15 20.22
N SER A 24 8.46 52.39 19.73
CA SER A 24 9.59 52.98 19.00
C SER A 24 9.20 53.64 17.67
N HIS A 25 8.04 53.25 17.12
CA HIS A 25 7.47 53.80 15.89
C HIS A 25 6.36 54.85 16.15
N GLY A 26 6.08 55.20 17.41
CA GLY A 26 5.07 56.20 17.76
C GLY A 26 3.62 55.75 17.57
N PHE A 27 3.35 54.44 17.72
CA PHE A 27 2.03 53.80 17.67
C PHE A 27 1.34 53.87 16.30
N ASP A 28 2.10 53.65 15.22
CA ASP A 28 1.65 53.79 13.83
C ASP A 28 0.98 52.53 13.24
N ASN A 29 0.82 51.45 14.02
CA ASN A 29 0.21 50.16 13.64
C ASN A 29 0.92 49.48 12.46
N LYS A 30 2.26 49.55 12.41
CA LYS A 30 3.08 48.90 11.37
C LYS A 30 4.09 47.89 11.90
N ALA A 31 4.11 47.64 13.21
CA ALA A 31 5.01 46.65 13.80
C ALA A 31 4.78 45.22 13.27
N VAL A 32 3.57 44.91 12.78
CA VAL A 32 3.21 43.60 12.24
C VAL A 32 2.56 43.75 10.86
N MET A 33 3.01 42.93 9.89
CA MET A 33 2.39 42.84 8.56
C MET A 33 0.94 42.36 8.69
N GLY A 34 -0.02 43.24 8.42
CA GLY A 34 -1.45 43.00 8.58
C GLY A 34 -2.10 43.61 9.83
N GLY A 35 -1.36 44.42 10.58
CA GLY A 35 -1.85 45.16 11.75
C GLY A 35 -1.85 44.34 13.05
N LEU A 36 -1.76 45.04 14.18
CA LEU A 36 -1.75 44.42 15.52
C LEU A 36 -3.01 43.59 15.79
N ASP A 37 -4.15 44.00 15.23
CA ASP A 37 -5.45 43.35 15.38
C ASP A 37 -5.46 41.90 14.90
N LYS A 38 -4.72 41.59 13.83
CA LYS A 38 -4.65 40.23 13.30
C LYS A 38 -3.87 39.31 14.23
N PHE A 39 -2.85 39.83 14.91
CA PHE A 39 -2.12 39.10 15.94
C PHE A 39 -3.02 38.84 17.17
N VAL A 40 -3.70 39.88 17.67
CA VAL A 40 -4.62 39.76 18.81
C VAL A 40 -5.76 38.78 18.50
N SER A 41 -6.35 38.82 17.30
CA SER A 41 -7.40 37.89 16.89
C SER A 41 -6.96 36.43 16.84
N ARG A 42 -5.69 36.16 16.51
CA ARG A 42 -5.13 34.81 16.41
C ARG A 42 -4.95 34.16 17.79
N TRP A 43 -4.69 34.96 18.81
CA TRP A 43 -4.41 34.50 20.18
C TRP A 43 -5.51 34.90 21.18
N ALA A 44 -6.65 35.41 20.69
CA ALA A 44 -7.70 36.00 21.52
C ALA A 44 -8.26 35.06 22.60
N ILE A 45 -8.39 33.76 22.31
CA ILE A 45 -8.91 32.76 23.25
C ILE A 45 -7.91 32.53 24.41
N GLU A 46 -6.62 32.40 24.09
CA GLU A 46 -5.56 32.21 25.10
C GLU A 46 -5.28 33.50 25.89
N MET A 47 -5.41 34.66 25.25
CA MET A 47 -5.29 35.97 25.91
C MET A 47 -6.46 36.23 26.87
N ALA A 48 -7.68 35.79 26.53
CA ALA A 48 -8.87 35.96 27.38
C ALA A 48 -8.83 35.13 28.66
N ASP A 49 -8.13 34.00 28.66
CA ASP A 49 -8.00 33.10 29.83
C ASP A 49 -7.02 33.65 30.89
N GLN A 50 -6.19 34.64 30.54
CA GLN A 50 -5.22 35.29 31.44
C GLN A 50 -5.67 36.64 31.99
N VAL A 51 -6.70 37.27 31.41
CA VAL A 51 -7.21 38.58 31.83
C VAL A 51 -8.50 38.35 32.63
N ASP A 52 -8.50 38.70 33.91
CA ASP A 52 -9.59 38.42 34.87
C ASP A 52 -10.95 38.96 34.35
N PRO A 53 -12.00 38.11 34.21
CA PRO A 53 -13.28 38.52 33.63
C PRO A 53 -14.10 39.50 34.51
N ALA A 54 -13.65 39.86 35.72
CA ALA A 54 -14.39 40.70 36.66
C ALA A 54 -13.87 42.15 36.84
N GLY A 55 -12.80 42.56 36.14
CA GLY A 55 -12.23 43.92 36.22
C GLY A 55 -12.54 44.82 35.01
N ASP A 56 -12.32 46.14 35.16
CA ASP A 56 -12.48 47.20 34.13
C ASP A 56 -11.62 47.02 32.86
N GLU A 57 -10.94 45.88 32.70
CA GLU A 57 -9.98 45.54 31.65
C GLU A 57 -10.62 44.87 30.42
N ALA A 58 -11.95 44.69 30.41
CA ALA A 58 -12.72 44.27 29.23
C ALA A 58 -12.63 45.25 28.04
N PHE A 59 -11.97 46.41 28.20
CA PHE A 59 -11.68 47.36 27.13
C PHE A 59 -10.58 46.86 26.17
N LEU A 60 -9.66 46.00 26.62
CA LEU A 60 -8.46 45.64 25.86
C LEU A 60 -8.72 44.81 24.59
N LEU A 61 -9.90 44.18 24.48
CA LEU A 61 -10.29 43.30 23.36
C LEU A 61 -11.54 43.78 22.60
N ARG A 62 -12.11 44.96 22.94
CA ARG A 62 -13.40 45.41 22.37
C ARG A 62 -13.29 46.33 21.15
N GLU A 63 -12.24 47.14 21.05
CA GLU A 63 -12.00 48.02 19.90
C GLU A 63 -10.76 47.57 19.12
N THR A 64 -10.81 47.65 17.80
CA THR A 64 -9.65 47.34 16.95
C THR A 64 -8.58 48.40 17.14
N TYR A 65 -7.35 47.98 17.37
CA TYR A 65 -6.16 48.82 17.49
C TYR A 65 -6.03 49.74 16.26
N GLU A 66 -6.41 49.29 15.07
CA GLU A 66 -6.48 50.09 13.85
C GLU A 66 -7.41 51.30 13.96
N ALA A 67 -8.54 51.20 14.65
CA ALA A 67 -9.51 52.29 14.80
C ALA A 67 -9.12 53.32 15.86
N MET A 68 -8.15 53.00 16.73
CA MET A 68 -7.73 53.89 17.82
C MET A 68 -6.81 55.02 17.35
N SER A 69 -6.96 56.21 17.95
CA SER A 69 -6.00 57.31 17.74
C SER A 69 -4.65 57.00 18.40
N ALA A 70 -3.55 57.57 17.90
CA ALA A 70 -2.20 57.31 18.45
C ALA A 70 -2.08 57.57 19.97
N LYS A 71 -2.85 58.52 20.51
CA LYS A 71 -2.88 58.81 21.95
C LYS A 71 -3.59 57.71 22.76
N VAL A 72 -4.63 57.10 22.18
CA VAL A 72 -5.37 55.99 22.78
C VAL A 72 -4.58 54.69 22.66
N ARG A 73 -3.89 54.46 21.52
CA ARG A 73 -2.96 53.33 21.36
C ARG A 73 -1.83 53.34 22.38
N ALA A 74 -1.26 54.51 22.67
CA ALA A 74 -0.24 54.64 23.70
C ALA A 74 -0.74 54.22 25.10
N GLN A 75 -2.00 54.53 25.43
CA GLN A 75 -2.62 54.12 26.69
C GLN A 75 -2.94 52.62 26.70
N TRP A 76 -3.41 52.08 25.56
CA TRP A 76 -3.69 50.65 25.38
C TRP A 76 -2.42 49.78 25.49
N VAL A 77 -1.31 50.21 24.89
CA VAL A 77 0.01 49.54 25.01
C VAL A 77 0.53 49.61 26.45
N ALA A 78 0.33 50.73 27.14
CA ALA A 78 0.74 50.88 28.54
C ALA A 78 -0.03 49.95 29.48
N GLN A 79 -1.34 49.80 29.28
CA GLN A 79 -2.20 48.88 30.05
C GLN A 79 -1.81 47.41 29.82
N TRP A 80 -1.56 47.00 28.57
CA TRP A 80 -1.07 45.64 28.29
C TRP A 80 0.29 45.35 28.91
N ARG A 81 1.19 46.34 28.96
CA ARG A 81 2.48 46.17 29.66
C ARG A 81 2.30 46.03 31.17
N GLU A 82 1.35 46.75 31.75
CA GLU A 82 1.04 46.67 33.18
C GLU A 82 0.44 45.29 33.52
N ALA A 83 -0.50 44.80 32.70
CA ALA A 83 -1.04 43.45 32.80
C ALA A 83 0.03 42.35 32.61
N LEU A 84 1.03 42.60 31.75
CA LEU A 84 2.16 41.68 31.50
C LEU A 84 3.37 41.91 32.44
N GLY A 85 3.28 42.81 33.42
CA GLY A 85 4.27 43.00 34.48
C GLY A 85 5.54 43.79 34.14
N ALA A 86 5.56 44.60 33.06
CA ALA A 86 6.73 45.36 32.61
C ALA A 86 6.58 46.88 32.84
N GLY A 87 7.31 47.44 33.83
CA GLY A 87 7.27 48.87 34.19
C GLY A 87 7.91 49.84 33.15
N PRO A 88 7.58 51.14 33.17
CA PRO A 88 7.81 52.05 32.05
C PRO A 88 9.22 52.69 32.05
N LYS A 89 9.78 52.95 30.85
CA LYS A 89 10.91 53.88 30.65
C LYS A 89 10.58 54.95 29.60
N ARG A 90 10.93 56.19 29.94
CA ARG A 90 10.67 57.46 29.25
C ARG A 90 11.16 57.51 27.78
N ALA A 91 10.33 58.10 26.93
CA ALA A 91 10.64 58.47 25.54
C ALA A 91 11.31 59.85 25.40
N THR A 92 12.08 60.04 24.32
CA THR A 92 12.51 61.34 23.77
C THR A 92 12.16 61.43 22.27
N PRO A 93 11.82 62.61 21.72
CA PRO A 93 11.03 62.72 20.48
C PRO A 93 11.86 63.00 19.22
N VAL A 94 11.40 62.53 18.06
CA VAL A 94 11.83 63.01 16.73
C VAL A 94 10.62 63.35 15.85
N LYS A 95 10.77 64.45 15.10
CA LYS A 95 9.77 65.17 14.29
C LYS A 95 9.36 64.45 12.98
N PRO A 96 8.19 64.80 12.40
CA PRO A 96 7.62 64.10 11.24
C PRO A 96 8.06 64.70 9.89
N THR A 97 8.17 63.86 8.87
CA THR A 97 8.14 64.28 7.46
C THR A 97 7.01 63.56 6.72
N THR A 98 6.05 64.37 6.29
CA THR A 98 4.88 64.04 5.48
C THR A 98 5.24 63.77 4.02
N LYS A 99 4.72 62.69 3.42
CA LYS A 99 4.35 62.65 1.99
C LYS A 99 3.08 61.83 1.76
N THR A 100 2.13 62.48 1.10
CA THR A 100 0.83 61.99 0.63
C THR A 100 0.97 61.08 -0.61
N PRO A 101 0.16 60.02 -0.78
CA PRO A 101 0.05 59.30 -2.04
C PRO A 101 -1.14 59.81 -2.89
N LYS A 102 -0.93 59.90 -4.21
CA LYS A 102 -1.97 60.17 -5.21
C LYS A 102 -2.73 58.89 -5.56
N LYS A 103 -4.06 59.03 -5.65
CA LYS A 103 -5.05 58.05 -6.12
C LYS A 103 -4.87 57.71 -7.61
N ASN A 104 -5.06 56.44 -7.96
CA ASN A 104 -5.54 56.02 -9.28
C ASN A 104 -7.01 55.60 -9.16
N PRO A 105 -7.88 55.93 -10.14
CA PRO A 105 -9.27 55.48 -10.15
C PRO A 105 -9.42 54.10 -10.79
N ALA A 106 -10.47 53.42 -10.37
CA ALA A 106 -10.84 52.07 -10.71
C ALA A 106 -11.73 51.96 -11.95
N ALA A 107 -11.79 50.70 -12.41
CA ALA A 107 -12.93 49.95 -12.92
C ALA A 107 -13.30 50.01 -14.42
N GLY A 108 -13.39 48.80 -14.99
CA GLY A 108 -14.47 48.42 -15.90
C GLY A 108 -14.08 47.48 -17.03
N LYS A 109 -14.35 46.17 -16.88
CA LYS A 109 -15.39 45.43 -17.64
C LYS A 109 -15.20 43.91 -17.57
N SER A 110 -16.35 43.25 -17.42
CA SER A 110 -16.63 41.82 -17.52
C SER A 110 -16.28 41.24 -18.89
N THR A 111 -15.77 40.00 -18.91
CA THR A 111 -15.70 39.17 -20.13
C THR A 111 -16.04 37.73 -19.83
N ASP A 112 -16.80 37.17 -20.77
CA ASP A 112 -17.38 35.83 -20.88
C ASP A 112 -16.46 34.64 -20.63
N SER A 113 -17.11 33.52 -20.35
CA SER A 113 -16.61 32.14 -20.32
C SER A 113 -15.67 31.83 -21.49
N LYS A 114 -14.40 31.58 -21.19
CA LYS A 114 -13.39 31.10 -22.16
C LYS A 114 -13.26 29.58 -22.10
N GLU A 115 -13.48 28.94 -23.24
CA GLU A 115 -13.02 27.59 -23.55
C GLU A 115 -11.49 27.47 -23.34
N SER A 116 -11.05 26.34 -22.81
CA SER A 116 -9.65 26.03 -22.51
C SER A 116 -8.80 25.96 -23.79
N GLY A 117 -7.91 26.93 -23.99
CA GLY A 117 -7.08 27.08 -25.19
C GLY A 117 -5.80 26.22 -25.20
N HIS A 118 -5.94 24.90 -25.37
CA HIS A 118 -4.80 24.00 -25.64
C HIS A 118 -4.57 23.90 -27.16
N LYS A 119 -3.32 24.01 -27.63
CA LYS A 119 -3.02 23.92 -29.07
C LYS A 119 -3.09 22.47 -29.56
N SER A 120 -3.81 22.25 -30.66
CA SER A 120 -3.85 20.97 -31.36
C SER A 120 -2.56 20.71 -32.17
N PRO A 121 -2.25 19.44 -32.48
CA PRO A 121 -1.11 19.06 -33.31
C PRO A 121 -1.11 19.79 -34.67
N PRO A 122 0.07 19.93 -35.32
CA PRO A 122 0.13 20.37 -36.71
C PRO A 122 -0.77 19.51 -37.60
N ALA A 123 -1.50 20.13 -38.55
CA ALA A 123 -2.50 19.45 -39.38
C ALA A 123 -1.97 18.14 -40.01
N GLU A 124 -2.81 17.10 -40.00
CA GLU A 124 -2.58 15.72 -40.51
C GLU A 124 -1.78 14.75 -39.62
N ILE A 125 -1.38 15.12 -38.40
CA ILE A 125 -0.59 14.25 -37.52
C ILE A 125 -1.29 14.04 -36.17
N THR A 126 -1.44 12.79 -35.73
CA THR A 126 -2.01 12.43 -34.42
C THR A 126 -0.92 12.38 -33.34
N VAL A 127 -1.32 12.37 -32.07
CA VAL A 127 -0.42 12.19 -30.92
C VAL A 127 0.28 10.82 -30.92
N ASP A 128 -0.20 9.86 -31.70
CA ASP A 128 0.41 8.54 -31.86
C ASP A 128 1.61 8.54 -32.85
N ALA A 129 1.96 9.71 -33.39
CA ALA A 129 3.15 9.87 -34.22
C ALA A 129 4.45 9.62 -33.43
N PRO A 130 5.53 9.15 -34.09
CA PRO A 130 6.81 8.93 -33.45
C PRO A 130 7.38 10.21 -32.82
N VAL A 131 8.11 10.04 -31.72
CA VAL A 131 8.66 11.16 -30.93
C VAL A 131 9.70 12.01 -31.70
N ASP A 132 10.23 11.51 -32.82
CA ASP A 132 11.14 12.24 -33.71
C ASP A 132 10.50 13.44 -34.43
N ARG A 133 9.16 13.53 -34.41
CA ARG A 133 8.40 14.68 -34.91
C ARG A 133 8.53 15.92 -34.03
N LEU A 134 9.00 15.77 -32.80
CA LEU A 134 9.32 16.91 -31.93
C LEU A 134 10.61 17.60 -32.39
N ARG A 135 10.56 18.94 -32.46
CA ARG A 135 11.71 19.75 -32.89
C ARG A 135 12.95 19.49 -32.02
N GLY A 136 14.04 19.08 -32.66
CA GLY A 136 15.32 18.84 -31.97
C GLY A 136 15.38 17.50 -31.24
N VAL A 137 14.58 16.52 -31.67
CA VAL A 137 14.79 15.09 -31.41
C VAL A 137 15.55 14.51 -32.61
N ASP A 138 16.77 14.04 -32.37
CA ASP A 138 17.57 13.34 -33.38
C ASP A 138 17.47 11.82 -33.18
N THR A 139 17.97 11.04 -34.14
CA THR A 139 17.94 9.56 -34.07
C THR A 139 18.62 9.00 -32.81
N LYS A 140 19.64 9.69 -32.29
CA LYS A 140 20.31 9.33 -31.04
C LYS A 140 19.41 9.55 -29.82
N LEU A 141 18.69 10.66 -29.77
CA LEU A 141 17.78 10.97 -28.68
C LEU A 141 16.52 10.10 -28.74
N THR A 142 16.00 9.77 -29.92
CA THR A 142 14.94 8.75 -30.10
C THR A 142 15.34 7.40 -29.51
N ALA A 143 16.55 6.92 -29.81
CA ALA A 143 17.04 5.65 -29.26
C ALA A 143 17.18 5.67 -27.72
N ARG A 144 17.42 6.85 -27.12
CA ARG A 144 17.49 7.01 -25.65
C ARG A 144 16.11 7.10 -25.01
N LEU A 145 15.16 7.77 -25.66
CA LEU A 145 13.76 7.82 -25.22
C LEU A 145 13.08 6.45 -25.31
N LYS A 146 13.43 5.65 -26.32
CA LYS A 146 12.97 4.26 -26.42
C LYS A 146 13.38 3.39 -25.22
N ARG A 147 14.52 3.69 -24.57
CA ARG A 147 14.94 3.01 -23.32
C ARG A 147 14.10 3.41 -22.09
N LEU A 148 13.28 4.46 -22.20
CA LEU A 148 12.28 4.87 -21.23
C LEU A 148 10.87 4.46 -21.66
N ASP A 149 10.75 3.54 -22.64
CA ASP A 149 9.48 3.12 -23.24
C ASP A 149 8.69 4.29 -23.86
N VAL A 150 9.40 5.31 -24.37
CA VAL A 150 8.81 6.45 -25.08
C VAL A 150 9.10 6.35 -26.57
N GLU A 151 8.10 5.92 -27.35
CA GLU A 151 8.20 5.83 -28.81
C GLU A 151 7.37 6.90 -29.53
N THR A 152 6.23 7.28 -28.95
CA THR A 152 5.27 8.23 -29.53
C THR A 152 5.22 9.55 -28.74
N VAL A 153 4.59 10.58 -29.32
CA VAL A 153 4.31 11.83 -28.59
C VAL A 153 3.33 11.59 -27.44
N ARG A 154 2.36 10.68 -27.62
CA ARG A 154 1.46 10.23 -26.56
C ARG A 154 2.26 9.65 -25.38
N ASP A 155 3.22 8.77 -25.64
CA ASP A 155 4.03 8.18 -24.55
C ASP A 155 4.76 9.26 -23.74
N LEU A 156 5.23 10.32 -24.40
CA LEU A 156 5.88 11.45 -23.74
C LEU A 156 4.90 12.32 -22.94
N LEU A 157 3.65 12.48 -23.40
CA LEU A 157 2.57 13.18 -22.66
C LEU A 157 2.08 12.39 -21.43
N TYR A 158 2.26 11.06 -21.44
CA TYR A 158 1.98 10.22 -20.27
C TYR A 158 3.26 9.85 -19.49
N LEU A 159 4.42 10.44 -19.83
CA LEU A 159 5.66 10.28 -19.07
C LEU A 159 5.67 11.33 -17.97
N PHE A 160 5.05 11.04 -16.84
CA PHE A 160 4.95 11.98 -15.74
C PHE A 160 6.23 12.08 -14.91
N PRO A 161 6.47 13.23 -14.24
CA PRO A 161 7.60 13.39 -13.33
C PRO A 161 7.44 12.53 -12.07
N ARG A 162 8.56 12.06 -11.51
CA ARG A 162 8.60 11.31 -10.24
C ARG A 162 8.28 12.19 -9.03
N ARG A 163 8.71 13.46 -9.11
CA ARG A 163 8.50 14.48 -8.11
C ARG A 163 8.53 15.85 -8.77
N HIS A 164 7.98 16.83 -8.06
CA HIS A 164 8.16 18.24 -8.38
C HIS A 164 9.04 18.86 -7.30
N GLU A 165 10.03 19.63 -7.73
CA GLU A 165 10.85 20.44 -6.83
C GLU A 165 10.19 21.81 -6.69
N ASP A 166 9.98 22.25 -5.45
CA ASP A 166 9.29 23.51 -5.19
C ASP A 166 10.25 24.71 -5.23
N PHE A 167 10.19 25.46 -6.33
CA PHE A 167 10.86 26.75 -6.48
C PHE A 167 9.89 27.94 -6.37
N SER A 168 8.65 27.71 -5.91
CA SER A 168 7.62 28.75 -5.73
C SER A 168 7.85 29.61 -4.49
N SER A 169 8.35 29.01 -3.41
CA SER A 169 8.57 29.65 -2.12
C SER A 169 10.01 30.17 -2.01
N ALA A 170 10.34 31.20 -2.78
CA ALA A 170 11.66 31.84 -2.70
C ALA A 170 11.79 32.68 -1.41
N VAL A 171 12.72 32.30 -0.55
CA VAL A 171 13.06 32.99 0.70
C VAL A 171 14.28 33.88 0.44
N LYS A 172 14.36 35.02 1.13
CA LYS A 172 15.53 35.91 1.08
C LYS A 172 16.68 35.30 1.87
N ILE A 173 17.92 35.61 1.51
CA ILE A 173 19.12 35.06 2.18
C ILE A 173 19.12 35.38 3.68
N ALA A 174 18.63 36.54 4.09
CA ALA A 174 18.54 36.92 5.50
C ALA A 174 17.55 36.08 6.33
N ASP A 175 16.53 35.50 5.69
CA ASP A 175 15.47 34.74 6.36
C ASP A 175 15.77 33.22 6.38
N LEU A 176 16.95 32.81 5.92
CA LEU A 176 17.40 31.42 5.90
C LEU A 176 17.57 30.89 7.32
N ARG A 177 16.92 29.76 7.59
CA ARG A 177 17.06 29.02 8.86
C ARG A 177 17.95 27.80 8.67
N PRO A 178 18.86 27.52 9.62
CA PRO A 178 19.66 26.30 9.60
C PRO A 178 18.76 25.05 9.58
N ASP A 179 19.21 24.05 8.84
CA ASP A 179 18.59 22.74 8.67
C ASP A 179 17.19 22.72 8.00
N GLU A 180 16.76 23.84 7.41
CA GLU A 180 15.52 23.92 6.62
C GLU A 180 15.81 23.82 5.11
N GLU A 181 14.95 23.12 4.38
CA GLU A 181 15.01 23.04 2.92
C GLU A 181 14.30 24.25 2.32
N CYS A 182 15.04 25.07 1.58
CA CYS A 182 14.53 26.36 1.12
C CYS A 182 15.11 26.73 -0.25
N THR A 183 14.35 27.54 -0.98
CA THR A 183 14.73 28.04 -2.29
C THR A 183 15.14 29.51 -2.18
N VAL A 184 16.29 29.86 -2.77
CA VAL A 184 16.83 31.23 -2.81
C VAL A 184 17.04 31.64 -4.26
N VAL A 185 16.55 32.82 -4.62
CA VAL A 185 16.85 33.44 -5.92
C VAL A 185 17.85 34.57 -5.69
N ALA A 186 19.06 34.39 -6.21
CA ALA A 186 20.15 35.33 -5.99
C ALA A 186 20.95 35.59 -7.27
N THR A 187 21.86 36.56 -7.21
CA THR A 187 22.79 36.87 -8.30
C THR A 187 24.14 36.26 -7.98
N VAL A 188 24.76 35.61 -8.97
CA VAL A 188 26.12 35.08 -8.83
C VAL A 188 27.10 36.25 -8.70
N TRP A 189 27.74 36.39 -7.55
CA TRP A 189 28.81 37.37 -7.36
C TRP A 189 30.14 36.83 -7.90
N GLU A 190 30.50 35.62 -7.48
CA GLU A 190 31.73 34.95 -7.88
C GLU A 190 31.49 33.44 -7.93
N ALA A 191 32.10 32.75 -8.89
CA ALA A 191 32.18 31.30 -8.92
C ALA A 191 33.61 30.88 -9.28
N ARG A 192 34.18 29.96 -8.49
CA ARG A 192 35.57 29.52 -8.64
C ARG A 192 35.72 28.03 -8.42
N GLU A 193 36.75 27.45 -9.02
CA GLU A 193 37.13 26.06 -8.82
C GLU A 193 38.08 25.96 -7.61
N VAL A 194 37.82 25.05 -6.69
CA VAL A 194 38.62 24.82 -5.49
C VAL A 194 39.11 23.37 -5.48
N ALA A 195 40.42 23.16 -5.37
CA ALA A 195 41.00 21.84 -5.21
C ALA A 195 41.06 21.44 -3.72
N LYS A 196 40.47 20.30 -3.36
CA LYS A 196 40.45 19.74 -2.00
C LYS A 196 40.88 18.27 -1.99
N GLY A 197 41.24 17.75 -0.81
CA GLY A 197 41.70 16.36 -0.59
C GLY A 197 43.21 16.13 -0.81
N PRO A 198 43.72 14.91 -0.56
CA PRO A 198 45.15 14.60 -0.70
C PRO A 198 45.63 14.87 -2.13
N LYS A 199 46.67 15.69 -2.28
CA LYS A 199 47.24 16.13 -3.58
C LYS A 199 46.24 16.82 -4.54
N GLY A 200 45.12 17.35 -4.04
CA GLY A 200 44.14 18.07 -4.88
C GLY A 200 43.35 17.18 -5.83
N ALA A 201 43.17 15.91 -5.47
CA ALA A 201 42.45 14.93 -6.29
C ALA A 201 40.96 15.26 -6.51
N ARG A 202 40.33 16.04 -5.62
CA ARG A 202 38.93 16.48 -5.74
C ARG A 202 38.88 17.95 -6.17
N ARG A 203 38.13 18.24 -7.24
CA ARG A 203 37.90 19.60 -7.75
C ARG A 203 36.43 19.96 -7.58
N ASP A 204 36.17 20.89 -6.68
CA ASP A 204 34.83 21.35 -6.29
C ASP A 204 34.59 22.75 -6.90
N THR A 205 33.32 23.13 -7.08
CA THR A 205 32.93 24.50 -7.44
C THR A 205 32.42 25.20 -6.19
N GLU A 206 32.93 26.39 -5.93
CA GLU A 206 32.45 27.27 -4.87
C GLU A 206 31.93 28.57 -5.48
N ALA A 207 30.69 28.94 -5.18
CA ALA A 207 30.11 30.21 -5.59
C ALA A 207 29.64 31.03 -4.40
N VAL A 208 29.74 32.35 -4.53
CA VAL A 208 29.11 33.32 -3.63
C VAL A 208 27.94 33.92 -4.38
N LEU A 209 26.75 33.76 -3.81
CA LEU A 209 25.52 34.36 -4.29
C LEU A 209 25.14 35.53 -3.42
N SER A 210 24.55 36.55 -4.01
CA SER A 210 24.06 37.73 -3.30
C SER A 210 22.67 38.11 -3.74
N ASP A 211 21.81 38.45 -2.80
CA ASP A 211 20.53 39.11 -3.03
C ASP A 211 20.55 40.52 -2.41
N ASP A 212 19.38 41.16 -2.28
CA ASP A 212 19.23 42.48 -1.66
C ASP A 212 19.41 42.46 -0.13
N THR A 213 19.53 41.29 0.49
CA THR A 213 19.54 41.10 1.95
C THR A 213 20.81 40.48 2.51
N GLY A 214 21.60 39.75 1.70
CA GLY A 214 22.82 39.12 2.18
C GLY A 214 23.59 38.35 1.12
N ASN A 215 24.61 37.63 1.60
CA ASN A 215 25.46 36.76 0.79
C ASN A 215 25.33 35.31 1.28
N LEU A 216 25.20 34.37 0.35
CA LEU A 216 25.12 32.94 0.59
C LEU A 216 26.26 32.23 -0.13
N ARG A 217 26.99 31.38 0.59
CA ARG A 217 28.04 30.56 -0.01
C ARG A 217 27.47 29.22 -0.44
N VAL A 218 27.86 28.75 -1.61
CA VAL A 218 27.33 27.52 -2.19
C VAL A 218 28.49 26.68 -2.71
N ILE A 219 28.47 25.38 -2.38
CA ILE A 219 29.54 24.45 -2.71
C ILE A 219 28.95 23.27 -3.48
N TRP A 220 29.45 23.00 -4.69
CA TRP A 220 29.18 21.77 -5.43
C TRP A 220 30.43 20.90 -5.49
N PHE A 221 30.36 19.75 -4.84
CA PHE A 221 31.46 18.84 -4.79
C PHE A 221 31.61 18.02 -6.09
N GLY A 222 32.82 17.94 -6.64
CA GLY A 222 33.12 17.18 -7.86
C GLY A 222 32.55 17.75 -9.16
N GLN A 223 31.90 18.93 -9.12
CA GLN A 223 31.22 19.53 -10.28
C GLN A 223 31.96 20.75 -10.85
N ARG A 224 33.22 20.58 -11.27
CA ARG A 224 34.07 21.68 -11.80
C ARG A 224 33.50 22.44 -13.00
N TYR A 225 32.56 21.85 -13.74
CA TYR A 225 31.97 22.47 -14.93
C TYR A 225 31.10 23.68 -14.56
N LEU A 226 30.56 23.70 -13.34
CA LEU A 226 29.71 24.78 -12.84
C LEU A 226 30.45 26.10 -12.66
N ALA A 227 31.72 26.06 -12.24
CA ALA A 227 32.56 27.26 -12.15
C ALA A 227 32.70 27.99 -13.50
N ARG A 228 32.51 27.28 -14.63
CA ARG A 228 32.57 27.87 -15.98
C ARG A 228 31.20 28.33 -16.49
N SER A 229 30.11 27.73 -16.03
CA SER A 229 28.74 28.09 -16.45
C SER A 229 28.15 29.22 -15.61
N LEU A 230 28.50 29.30 -14.33
CA LEU A 230 28.07 30.36 -13.42
C LEU A 230 28.88 31.63 -13.67
N LYS A 231 28.34 32.54 -14.49
CA LYS A 231 28.98 33.82 -14.77
C LYS A 231 28.58 34.87 -13.72
N PRO A 232 29.53 35.70 -13.25
CA PRO A 232 29.20 36.86 -12.42
C PRO A 232 28.10 37.73 -13.04
N GLY A 233 27.14 38.15 -12.23
CA GLY A 233 25.96 38.90 -12.67
C GLY A 233 24.80 38.05 -13.22
N GLY A 234 24.99 36.74 -13.38
CA GLY A 234 23.90 35.82 -13.73
C GLY A 234 22.92 35.64 -12.57
N ARG A 235 21.61 35.64 -12.84
CA ARG A 235 20.60 35.26 -11.84
C ARG A 235 20.50 33.75 -11.76
N ILE A 236 20.38 33.22 -10.55
CA ILE A 236 20.32 31.78 -10.28
C ILE A 236 19.28 31.52 -9.17
N ALA A 237 18.46 30.50 -9.36
CA ALA A 237 17.63 29.93 -8.32
C ALA A 237 18.34 28.69 -7.77
N ILE A 238 18.44 28.60 -6.44
CA ILE A 238 19.07 27.48 -5.75
C ILE A 238 18.10 26.94 -4.72
N SER A 239 17.94 25.62 -4.70
CA SER A 239 17.11 24.93 -3.71
C SER A 239 17.92 23.84 -3.03
N GLY A 240 17.83 23.79 -1.71
CA GLY A 240 18.51 22.79 -0.91
C GLY A 240 18.46 23.10 0.58
N LYS A 241 19.09 22.24 1.36
CA LYS A 241 19.16 22.36 2.81
C LYS A 241 20.24 23.36 3.22
N ALA A 242 19.87 24.38 3.99
CA ALA A 242 20.80 25.35 4.54
C ALA A 242 21.59 24.73 5.72
N THR A 243 22.90 24.59 5.59
CA THR A 243 23.75 24.07 6.69
C THR A 243 24.69 25.16 7.21
N ILE A 244 25.18 25.00 8.44
CA ILE A 244 26.19 25.90 9.01
C ILE A 244 27.56 25.26 8.84
N PHE A 245 28.44 25.92 8.08
CA PHE A 245 29.84 25.53 7.96
C PHE A 245 30.76 26.67 8.40
N GLN A 246 31.56 26.43 9.45
CA GLN A 246 32.45 27.44 10.04
C GLN A 246 31.76 28.77 10.41
N GLY A 247 30.51 28.68 10.90
CA GLY A 247 29.74 29.85 11.32
C GLY A 247 29.03 30.61 10.19
N TRP A 248 29.13 30.15 8.94
CA TRP A 248 28.43 30.72 7.79
C TRP A 248 27.33 29.76 7.31
N LEU A 249 26.21 30.32 6.86
CA LEU A 249 25.21 29.55 6.11
C LEU A 249 25.78 29.17 4.75
N VAL A 250 25.72 27.87 4.45
CA VAL A 250 26.23 27.29 3.23
C VAL A 250 25.19 26.32 2.67
N PHE A 251 25.07 26.30 1.35
CA PHE A 251 24.38 25.20 0.67
C PHE A 251 25.41 24.23 0.11
N GLU A 252 25.26 22.96 0.45
CA GLU A 252 26.12 21.88 -0.03
C GLU A 252 25.39 21.05 -1.10
N ASN A 253 25.97 20.96 -2.28
CA ASN A 253 25.40 20.30 -3.46
C ASN A 253 23.94 20.67 -3.75
N PRO A 254 23.51 21.95 -3.69
CA PRO A 254 22.12 22.25 -3.92
C PRO A 254 21.75 22.09 -5.40
N GLU A 255 20.48 21.86 -5.64
CA GLU A 255 19.92 21.93 -6.99
C GLU A 255 19.91 23.40 -7.44
N HIS A 256 20.19 23.63 -8.72
CA HIS A 256 20.35 24.97 -9.25
C HIS A 256 19.76 25.13 -10.65
N GLU A 257 19.20 26.31 -10.89
CA GLU A 257 18.65 26.69 -12.19
C GLU A 257 19.11 28.11 -12.56
N LEU A 258 19.79 28.24 -13.70
CA LEU A 258 20.20 29.54 -14.24
C LEU A 258 18.99 30.24 -14.85
N LEU A 259 18.79 31.50 -14.47
CA LEU A 259 17.70 32.33 -14.96
C LEU A 259 18.20 33.18 -16.14
N ASP A 260 17.70 32.89 -17.34
CA ASP A 260 18.07 33.66 -18.54
C ASP A 260 17.46 35.08 -18.50
N SER A 261 18.24 36.07 -18.91
CA SER A 261 17.84 37.50 -18.94
C SER A 261 16.81 37.83 -20.03
N THR A 262 16.50 36.89 -20.93
CA THR A 262 15.49 37.04 -21.99
C THR A 262 14.14 36.46 -21.57
N GLY A 263 13.52 37.03 -20.53
CA GLY A 263 12.06 37.09 -20.34
C GLY A 263 11.23 35.79 -20.34
N SER A 264 11.81 34.60 -20.45
CA SER A 264 11.08 33.36 -20.24
C SER A 264 11.03 33.08 -18.73
N GLU A 265 10.16 33.80 -18.03
CA GLU A 265 9.71 33.53 -16.64
C GLU A 265 8.96 32.18 -16.50
N VAL A 266 9.14 31.27 -17.47
CA VAL A 266 8.36 30.02 -17.61
C VAL A 266 8.65 29.04 -16.47
N HIS A 267 9.78 29.20 -15.77
CA HIS A 267 10.25 28.25 -14.74
C HIS A 267 10.54 28.90 -13.37
N THR A 268 10.35 30.22 -13.24
CA THR A 268 10.49 30.94 -11.98
C THR A 268 9.19 30.89 -11.17
N GLY A 269 9.25 30.49 -9.91
CA GLY A 269 8.12 30.58 -8.98
C GLY A 269 7.09 29.46 -9.10
N ARG A 270 7.46 28.28 -9.61
CA ARG A 270 6.55 27.14 -9.83
C ARG A 270 7.17 25.82 -9.38
N LEU A 271 6.32 24.80 -9.27
CA LEU A 271 6.70 23.41 -9.09
C LEU A 271 7.39 22.88 -10.36
N VAL A 272 8.65 22.49 -10.24
CA VAL A 272 9.50 22.11 -11.37
C VAL A 272 9.57 20.58 -11.50
N PRO A 273 9.21 19.99 -12.66
CA PRO A 273 9.14 18.53 -12.79
C PRO A 273 10.52 17.87 -12.87
N VAL A 274 10.63 16.72 -12.19
CA VAL A 274 11.80 15.83 -12.22
C VAL A 274 11.42 14.48 -12.83
N TYR A 275 11.87 14.24 -14.06
CA TYR A 275 11.59 13.02 -14.83
C TYR A 275 12.63 11.91 -14.58
N PRO A 276 12.26 10.63 -14.80
CA PRO A 276 13.24 9.56 -14.93
C PRO A 276 14.21 9.83 -16.09
N LEU A 277 15.49 9.49 -15.92
CA LEU A 277 16.54 9.71 -16.91
C LEU A 277 17.25 8.39 -17.24
N THR A 278 17.65 8.23 -18.50
CA THR A 278 18.62 7.20 -18.93
C THR A 278 19.96 7.85 -19.27
N GLU A 279 21.01 7.03 -19.34
CA GLU A 279 22.35 7.50 -19.68
C GLU A 279 22.35 8.32 -20.99
N GLY A 280 22.79 9.58 -20.89
CA GLY A 280 22.82 10.52 -22.01
C GLY A 280 21.55 11.38 -22.19
N LEU A 281 20.51 11.22 -21.37
CA LEU A 281 19.40 12.18 -21.27
C LEU A 281 19.62 13.13 -20.09
N THR A 282 19.53 14.43 -20.35
CA THR A 282 19.66 15.47 -19.32
C THR A 282 18.29 15.96 -18.87
N ARG A 283 18.18 16.43 -17.61
CA ARG A 283 16.96 17.07 -17.08
C ARG A 283 16.45 18.18 -17.99
N ARG A 284 17.36 19.04 -18.48
CA ARG A 284 17.06 20.14 -19.41
C ARG A 284 16.43 19.65 -20.71
N ASN A 285 16.95 18.56 -21.29
CA ASN A 285 16.39 17.99 -22.51
C ASN A 285 14.99 17.43 -22.27
N MET A 286 14.78 16.67 -21.19
CA MET A 286 13.47 16.12 -20.86
C MET A 286 12.43 17.21 -20.61
N ARG A 287 12.78 18.26 -19.85
CA ARG A 287 11.89 19.41 -19.62
C ARG A 287 11.56 20.14 -20.92
N ARG A 288 12.55 20.36 -21.80
CA ARG A 288 12.32 20.99 -23.11
C ARG A 288 11.33 20.19 -23.95
N LEU A 289 11.50 18.87 -24.02
CA LEU A 289 10.67 17.99 -24.84
C LEU A 289 9.25 17.84 -24.29
N THR A 290 9.11 17.64 -22.98
CA THR A 290 7.79 17.54 -22.32
C THR A 290 7.04 18.86 -22.40
N TRP A 291 7.70 20.01 -22.16
CA TRP A 291 7.09 21.33 -22.39
C TRP A 291 6.61 21.49 -23.82
N GLN A 292 7.43 21.10 -24.80
CA GLN A 292 7.06 21.17 -26.21
C GLN A 292 5.86 20.28 -26.55
N ALA A 293 5.79 19.07 -25.98
CA ALA A 293 4.67 18.16 -26.16
C ALA A 293 3.38 18.75 -25.57
N VAL A 294 3.42 19.16 -24.30
CA VAL A 294 2.27 19.76 -23.60
C VAL A 294 1.76 21.02 -24.32
N GLN A 295 2.66 21.87 -24.83
CA GLN A 295 2.25 23.13 -25.47
C GLN A 295 1.69 22.99 -26.89
N ASN A 296 2.09 21.95 -27.64
CA ASN A 296 1.79 21.86 -29.07
C ASN A 296 1.01 20.61 -29.49
N TRP A 297 0.91 19.60 -28.63
CA TRP A 297 0.32 18.30 -28.95
C TRP A 297 -0.80 17.89 -28.00
N LEU A 298 -0.92 18.55 -26.85
CA LEU A 298 -1.92 18.22 -25.82
C LEU A 298 -3.35 18.25 -26.36
N GLY A 299 -3.70 19.22 -27.20
CA GLY A 299 -5.03 19.32 -27.80
C GLY A 299 -5.37 18.21 -28.82
N GLY A 300 -4.49 17.24 -29.03
CA GLY A 300 -4.75 16.03 -29.81
C GLY A 300 -5.10 14.81 -28.96
N LEU A 301 -5.15 14.94 -27.63
CA LEU A 301 -5.73 13.92 -26.76
C LEU A 301 -7.26 14.06 -26.76
N GLU A 302 -7.94 12.95 -27.00
CA GLU A 302 -9.40 12.87 -26.93
C GLU A 302 -9.84 12.55 -25.51
N GLU A 303 -10.93 13.19 -25.06
CA GLU A 303 -11.57 12.86 -23.79
C GLU A 303 -12.22 11.48 -23.90
N ALA A 304 -11.67 10.50 -23.18
CA ALA A 304 -12.13 9.13 -23.23
C ALA A 304 -13.37 8.91 -22.36
N LEU A 305 -13.52 9.66 -21.26
CA LEU A 305 -14.63 9.45 -20.34
C LEU A 305 -15.86 10.26 -20.77
N PRO A 306 -17.04 9.61 -20.95
CA PRO A 306 -18.25 10.32 -21.31
C PRO A 306 -18.70 11.28 -20.19
N ASP A 307 -19.40 12.35 -20.60
CA ASP A 307 -19.80 13.46 -19.73
C ASP A 307 -20.58 13.03 -18.48
N ASN A 308 -21.32 11.92 -18.58
CA ASN A 308 -22.07 11.36 -17.44
C ASN A 308 -21.13 10.81 -16.35
N ILE A 309 -20.04 10.12 -16.72
CA ILE A 309 -19.04 9.60 -15.76
C ILE A 309 -18.29 10.78 -15.15
N LEU A 310 -17.87 11.76 -15.96
CA LEU A 310 -17.23 12.99 -15.49
C LEU A 310 -18.08 13.74 -14.45
N ALA A 311 -19.37 13.92 -14.73
CA ALA A 311 -20.29 14.61 -13.82
C ALA A 311 -20.50 13.86 -12.50
N ARG A 312 -20.61 12.53 -12.53
CA ARG A 312 -20.78 11.70 -11.32
C ARG A 312 -19.52 11.66 -10.46
N THR A 313 -18.36 11.56 -11.09
CA THR A 313 -17.06 11.41 -10.42
C THR A 313 -16.44 12.75 -10.01
N ARG A 314 -16.94 13.87 -10.55
CA ARG A 314 -16.44 15.25 -10.32
C ARG A 314 -14.94 15.39 -10.60
N LEU A 315 -14.44 14.66 -11.60
CA LEU A 315 -13.03 14.69 -11.98
C LEU A 315 -12.73 15.85 -12.93
N MET A 316 -11.47 16.28 -12.91
CA MET A 316 -10.93 17.29 -13.84
C MET A 316 -10.93 16.76 -15.28
N PRO A 317 -11.15 17.61 -16.31
CA PRO A 317 -11.01 17.22 -17.72
C PRO A 317 -9.62 16.67 -18.04
N LEU A 318 -9.52 15.71 -18.98
CA LEU A 318 -8.26 15.02 -19.29
C LEU A 318 -7.11 15.97 -19.66
N LEU A 319 -7.38 16.96 -20.53
CA LEU A 319 -6.35 17.88 -21.00
C LEU A 319 -5.73 18.68 -19.85
N ASP A 320 -6.57 19.14 -18.94
CA ASP A 320 -6.13 19.89 -17.77
C ASP A 320 -5.37 18.97 -16.80
N ALA A 321 -5.84 17.74 -16.60
CA ALA A 321 -5.14 16.77 -15.75
C ALA A 321 -3.74 16.42 -16.27
N VAL A 322 -3.59 16.19 -17.58
CA VAL A 322 -2.25 15.94 -18.17
C VAL A 322 -1.36 17.18 -18.04
N TYR A 323 -1.90 18.38 -18.30
CA TYR A 323 -1.15 19.62 -18.13
C TYR A 323 -0.66 19.80 -16.68
N GLN A 324 -1.56 19.70 -15.70
CA GLN A 324 -1.25 19.87 -14.29
C GLN A 324 -0.39 18.72 -13.74
N GLY A 325 -0.46 17.52 -14.31
CA GLY A 325 0.44 16.41 -13.96
C GLY A 325 1.91 16.72 -14.28
N HIS A 326 2.17 17.44 -15.38
CA HIS A 326 3.53 17.88 -15.74
C HIS A 326 3.92 19.21 -15.08
N TYR A 327 3.05 20.21 -15.16
CA TYR A 327 3.32 21.60 -14.75
C TYR A 327 2.18 22.12 -13.86
N PRO A 328 2.09 21.62 -12.61
CA PRO A 328 1.05 22.04 -11.69
C PRO A 328 1.21 23.50 -11.27
N LYS A 329 0.09 24.16 -10.99
CA LYS A 329 0.08 25.51 -10.43
C LYS A 329 0.49 25.51 -8.95
N ASP A 330 -0.01 24.52 -8.23
CA ASP A 330 0.17 24.29 -6.79
C ASP A 330 0.00 22.79 -6.49
N ILE A 331 0.27 22.39 -5.25
CA ILE A 331 0.18 20.98 -4.85
C ILE A 331 -1.26 20.47 -4.92
N GLU A 332 -2.26 21.30 -4.59
CA GLU A 332 -3.68 20.92 -4.62
C GLU A 332 -4.15 20.58 -6.04
N THR A 333 -3.77 21.37 -7.04
CA THR A 333 -4.08 21.11 -8.46
C THR A 333 -3.34 19.90 -8.99
N TRP A 334 -2.12 19.63 -8.51
CA TRP A 334 -1.42 18.38 -8.81
C TRP A 334 -2.16 17.17 -8.26
N GLU A 335 -2.66 17.22 -7.02
CA GLU A 335 -3.43 16.14 -6.41
C GLU A 335 -4.73 15.85 -7.19
N LEU A 336 -5.45 16.88 -7.62
CA LEU A 336 -6.63 16.72 -8.48
C LEU A 336 -6.30 16.09 -9.84
N ALA A 337 -5.16 16.47 -10.42
CA ALA A 337 -4.67 15.91 -11.68
C ALA A 337 -4.26 14.44 -11.53
N ARG A 338 -3.49 14.12 -10.49
CA ARG A 338 -3.14 12.73 -10.12
C ARG A 338 -4.41 11.91 -9.93
N ARG A 339 -5.38 12.42 -9.16
CA ARG A 339 -6.66 11.75 -8.89
C ARG A 339 -7.37 11.38 -10.20
N ARG A 340 -7.43 12.32 -11.15
CA ARG A 340 -8.03 12.08 -12.48
C ARG A 340 -7.26 11.01 -13.26
N LEU A 341 -5.94 11.17 -13.40
CA LEU A 341 -5.11 10.26 -14.20
C LEU A 341 -5.06 8.85 -13.60
N ALA A 342 -5.00 8.75 -12.27
CA ALA A 342 -5.10 7.50 -11.53
C ALA A 342 -6.45 6.81 -11.75
N PHE A 343 -7.55 7.57 -11.72
CA PHE A 343 -8.87 7.03 -12.05
C PHE A 343 -8.90 6.46 -13.47
N ASP A 344 -8.37 7.18 -14.47
CA ASP A 344 -8.36 6.71 -15.87
C ASP A 344 -7.59 5.38 -16.01
N GLU A 345 -6.44 5.24 -15.34
CA GLU A 345 -5.66 4.00 -15.34
C GLU A 345 -6.41 2.85 -14.66
N LEU A 346 -6.97 3.07 -13.46
CA LEU A 346 -7.72 2.06 -12.71
C LEU A 346 -9.01 1.67 -13.44
N PHE A 347 -9.71 2.62 -14.04
CA PHE A 347 -10.93 2.39 -14.81
C PHE A 347 -10.65 1.55 -16.06
N THR A 348 -9.59 1.89 -16.80
CA THR A 348 -9.15 1.10 -17.96
C THR A 348 -8.78 -0.33 -17.56
N LEU A 349 -8.04 -0.48 -16.46
CA LEU A 349 -7.67 -1.79 -15.93
C LEU A 349 -8.91 -2.61 -15.53
N GLN A 350 -9.87 -2.02 -14.82
CA GLN A 350 -11.10 -2.71 -14.42
C GLN A 350 -11.93 -3.12 -15.64
N LEU A 351 -12.03 -2.29 -16.67
CA LEU A 351 -12.71 -2.65 -17.92
C LEU A 351 -12.01 -3.80 -18.66
N ALA A 352 -10.67 -3.79 -18.73
CA ALA A 352 -9.91 -4.87 -19.35
C ALA A 352 -10.12 -6.20 -18.63
N VAL A 353 -10.10 -6.19 -17.29
CA VAL A 353 -10.36 -7.34 -16.43
C VAL A 353 -11.79 -7.87 -16.63
N LEU A 354 -12.81 -7.00 -16.55
CA LEU A 354 -14.21 -7.39 -16.73
C LEU A 354 -14.49 -7.93 -18.13
N SER A 355 -13.91 -7.32 -19.17
CA SER A 355 -14.05 -7.77 -20.56
C SER A 355 -13.40 -9.13 -20.77
N ARG A 356 -12.20 -9.35 -20.23
CA ARG A 356 -11.51 -10.65 -20.28
C ARG A 356 -12.29 -11.73 -19.55
N ARG A 357 -12.79 -11.42 -18.35
CA ARG A 357 -13.61 -12.34 -17.54
C ARG A 357 -14.84 -12.77 -18.33
N ARG A 358 -15.51 -11.83 -18.99
CA ARG A 358 -16.64 -12.13 -19.87
C ARG A 358 -16.26 -13.03 -21.04
N LEU A 359 -15.18 -12.72 -21.76
CA LEU A 359 -14.72 -13.55 -22.89
C LEU A 359 -14.39 -14.99 -22.47
N GLN A 360 -13.84 -15.16 -21.25
CA GLN A 360 -13.62 -16.47 -20.65
C GLN A 360 -14.94 -17.14 -20.28
N HIS A 361 -15.92 -16.39 -19.76
CA HIS A 361 -17.19 -16.93 -19.27
C HIS A 361 -18.20 -17.26 -20.40
N ASP A 362 -18.30 -16.43 -21.43
CA ASP A 362 -19.31 -16.55 -22.51
C ASP A 362 -19.13 -17.82 -23.36
N ASN A 363 -17.95 -18.44 -23.34
CA ASN A 363 -17.62 -19.65 -24.13
C ASN A 363 -17.48 -20.94 -23.30
N ILE A 364 -17.61 -20.87 -21.98
CA ILE A 364 -17.37 -22.00 -21.08
C ILE A 364 -18.69 -22.42 -20.44
N LYS A 365 -19.22 -23.57 -20.88
CA LYS A 365 -20.33 -24.23 -20.19
C LYS A 365 -19.83 -24.82 -18.88
N GLY A 366 -20.51 -24.46 -17.79
CA GLY A 366 -20.34 -25.09 -16.48
C GLY A 366 -21.46 -26.08 -16.18
N ILE A 367 -21.33 -26.78 -15.07
CA ILE A 367 -22.28 -27.80 -14.62
C ILE A 367 -23.31 -27.14 -13.71
N GLU A 368 -24.61 -27.36 -13.92
CA GLU A 368 -25.64 -26.88 -12.99
C GLU A 368 -25.76 -27.85 -11.82
N ILE A 369 -25.62 -27.34 -10.59
CA ILE A 369 -25.71 -28.14 -9.37
C ILE A 369 -26.97 -27.74 -8.59
N ASP A 370 -27.98 -28.60 -8.67
CA ASP A 370 -29.23 -28.47 -7.93
C ASP A 370 -29.35 -29.61 -6.90
N PRO A 371 -28.88 -29.42 -5.65
CA PRO A 371 -28.97 -30.44 -4.64
C PRO A 371 -30.44 -30.62 -4.19
N PRO A 372 -30.83 -31.82 -3.72
CA PRO A 372 -32.15 -32.00 -3.14
C PRO A 372 -32.37 -31.04 -1.95
N VAL A 373 -33.61 -30.56 -1.82
CA VAL A 373 -33.99 -29.56 -0.82
C VAL A 373 -33.66 -30.06 0.59
N ASN A 374 -33.06 -29.20 1.42
CA ASN A 374 -32.73 -29.44 2.83
C ASN A 374 -31.73 -30.58 3.10
N VAL A 375 -30.96 -31.04 2.11
CA VAL A 375 -29.97 -32.12 2.34
C VAL A 375 -28.84 -31.68 3.28
N THR A 376 -28.48 -30.39 3.27
CA THR A 376 -27.43 -29.82 4.13
C THR A 376 -27.97 -29.27 5.45
N ASP A 377 -29.29 -29.16 5.64
CA ASP A 377 -29.89 -28.63 6.87
C ASP A 377 -29.54 -29.49 8.09
N GLY A 378 -29.67 -30.81 7.97
CA GLY A 378 -29.28 -31.75 9.02
C GLY A 378 -27.78 -31.71 9.35
N PHE A 379 -26.94 -31.25 8.40
CA PHE A 379 -25.54 -30.96 8.68
C PHE A 379 -25.39 -29.68 9.50
N TYR A 380 -26.04 -28.59 9.10
CA TYR A 380 -25.97 -27.32 9.83
C TYR A 380 -26.51 -27.44 11.27
N GLU A 381 -27.57 -28.22 11.50
CA GLU A 381 -28.16 -28.43 12.83
C GLU A 381 -27.25 -29.24 13.77
N LYS A 382 -26.43 -30.14 13.24
CA LYS A 382 -25.55 -31.04 14.02
C LYS A 382 -24.14 -30.50 14.20
N LEU A 383 -23.84 -29.31 13.66
CA LEU A 383 -22.56 -28.66 13.89
C LEU A 383 -22.39 -28.38 15.40
N PRO A 384 -21.17 -28.58 15.95
CA PRO A 384 -20.90 -28.34 17.37
C PRO A 384 -20.86 -26.85 17.74
N PHE A 385 -21.06 -25.96 16.77
CA PHE A 385 -21.06 -24.51 16.91
C PHE A 385 -22.06 -23.87 15.93
N PRO A 386 -22.61 -22.70 16.25
CA PRO A 386 -23.43 -21.95 15.32
C PRO A 386 -22.58 -21.30 14.22
N LEU A 387 -23.08 -21.30 12.98
CA LEU A 387 -22.47 -20.55 11.89
C LEU A 387 -22.57 -19.04 12.11
N THR A 388 -21.48 -18.32 11.84
CA THR A 388 -21.45 -16.86 11.83
C THR A 388 -22.26 -16.30 10.66
N GLN A 389 -22.59 -15.00 10.67
CA GLN A 389 -23.31 -14.37 9.56
C GLN A 389 -22.43 -14.32 8.31
N ALA A 390 -21.12 -14.06 8.50
CA ALA A 390 -20.15 -14.11 7.42
C ALA A 390 -20.07 -15.49 6.76
N GLN A 391 -20.04 -16.57 7.55
CA GLN A 391 -20.05 -17.95 7.03
C GLN A 391 -21.33 -18.26 6.25
N ARG A 392 -22.51 -17.91 6.80
CA ARG A 392 -23.81 -18.10 6.13
C ARG A 392 -23.87 -17.35 4.80
N ARG A 393 -23.43 -16.09 4.77
CA ARG A 393 -23.34 -15.28 3.54
C ARG A 393 -22.46 -15.96 2.50
N CYS A 394 -21.26 -16.40 2.87
CA CYS A 394 -20.34 -17.08 1.94
C CYS A 394 -20.90 -18.41 1.42
N ILE A 395 -21.61 -19.18 2.26
CA ILE A 395 -22.28 -20.41 1.84
C ILE A 395 -23.34 -20.09 0.78
N LEU A 396 -24.21 -19.11 1.03
CA LEU A 396 -25.26 -18.72 0.08
C LEU A 396 -24.69 -18.19 -1.24
N GLU A 397 -23.58 -17.44 -1.20
CA GLU A 397 -22.88 -16.98 -2.41
C GLU A 397 -22.32 -18.14 -3.25
N VAL A 398 -21.73 -19.14 -2.59
CA VAL A 398 -21.20 -20.34 -3.24
C VAL A 398 -22.35 -21.19 -3.82
N GLU A 399 -23.41 -21.43 -3.05
CA GLU A 399 -24.59 -22.19 -3.50
C GLU A 399 -25.28 -21.52 -4.69
N ALA A 400 -25.41 -20.19 -4.68
CA ALA A 400 -25.99 -19.45 -5.80
C ALA A 400 -25.15 -19.60 -7.09
N ASP A 401 -23.83 -19.61 -6.99
CA ASP A 401 -22.95 -19.82 -8.16
C ASP A 401 -22.98 -21.27 -8.66
N LEU A 402 -23.04 -22.25 -7.74
CA LEU A 402 -23.21 -23.67 -8.07
C LEU A 402 -24.54 -23.92 -8.79
N HIS A 403 -25.63 -23.31 -8.30
CA HIS A 403 -26.95 -23.41 -8.92
C HIS A 403 -27.02 -22.67 -10.27
N ARG A 404 -26.31 -21.56 -10.44
CA ARG A 404 -26.24 -20.85 -11.74
C ARG A 404 -25.62 -21.72 -12.83
N GLY A 405 -24.62 -22.53 -12.48
CA GLY A 405 -23.92 -23.44 -13.38
C GLY A 405 -23.02 -22.77 -14.43
N THR A 406 -23.59 -21.97 -15.32
CA THR A 406 -22.87 -21.28 -16.41
C THR A 406 -22.91 -19.75 -16.24
N PRO A 407 -21.74 -19.07 -16.26
CA PRO A 407 -20.39 -19.63 -16.32
C PRO A 407 -20.03 -20.37 -15.02
N PRO A 408 -19.10 -21.35 -15.07
CA PRO A 408 -18.70 -22.10 -13.90
C PRO A 408 -18.14 -21.15 -12.83
N MET A 409 -18.55 -21.37 -11.58
CA MET A 409 -17.99 -20.68 -10.41
C MET A 409 -16.45 -20.69 -10.43
N SER A 410 -15.86 -19.52 -10.23
CA SER A 410 -14.43 -19.33 -10.01
C SER A 410 -14.28 -18.34 -8.86
N ARG A 411 -14.14 -18.85 -7.63
CA ARG A 411 -14.29 -18.05 -6.41
C ARG A 411 -13.12 -18.23 -5.45
N LEU A 412 -12.64 -17.13 -4.87
CA LEU A 412 -11.68 -17.07 -3.78
C LEU A 412 -12.44 -16.85 -2.46
N LEU A 413 -12.42 -17.85 -1.60
CA LEU A 413 -12.84 -17.77 -0.20
C LEU A 413 -11.65 -17.34 0.66
N GLN A 414 -11.68 -16.10 1.12
CA GLN A 414 -10.67 -15.56 2.01
C GLN A 414 -11.22 -15.36 3.42
N GLY A 415 -10.34 -15.52 4.40
CA GLY A 415 -10.65 -15.30 5.81
C GLY A 415 -9.44 -15.67 6.64
N GLU A 416 -9.39 -15.19 7.88
CA GLU A 416 -8.28 -15.48 8.78
C GLU A 416 -8.12 -16.98 9.04
N VAL A 417 -6.92 -17.40 9.47
CA VAL A 417 -6.68 -18.78 9.92
C VAL A 417 -7.66 -19.10 11.05
N GLY A 418 -8.53 -20.11 10.85
CA GLY A 418 -9.54 -20.52 11.84
C GLY A 418 -10.86 -19.73 11.83
N SER A 419 -11.11 -18.91 10.80
CA SER A 419 -12.43 -18.28 10.56
C SER A 419 -13.53 -19.26 10.11
N GLY A 420 -13.20 -20.55 9.93
CA GLY A 420 -14.15 -21.59 9.52
C GLY A 420 -14.28 -21.82 8.01
N LYS A 421 -13.26 -21.44 7.21
CA LYS A 421 -13.21 -21.71 5.75
C LYS A 421 -13.55 -23.16 5.38
N THR A 422 -13.05 -24.12 6.16
CA THR A 422 -13.32 -25.56 5.96
C THR A 422 -14.80 -25.89 6.00
N VAL A 423 -15.61 -25.23 6.83
CA VAL A 423 -17.06 -25.50 6.94
C VAL A 423 -17.79 -25.01 5.68
N VAL A 424 -17.42 -23.83 5.17
CA VAL A 424 -17.98 -23.30 3.92
C VAL A 424 -17.61 -24.20 2.73
N ALA A 425 -16.35 -24.63 2.64
CA ALA A 425 -15.91 -25.55 1.60
C ALA A 425 -16.58 -26.93 1.70
N LEU A 426 -16.69 -27.48 2.92
CA LEU A 426 -17.38 -28.76 3.15
C LEU A 426 -18.85 -28.68 2.74
N SER A 427 -19.52 -27.56 3.02
CA SER A 427 -20.90 -27.34 2.58
C SER A 427 -21.05 -27.49 1.06
N ALA A 428 -20.17 -26.82 0.31
CA ALA A 428 -20.15 -26.90 -1.15
C ALA A 428 -19.84 -28.31 -1.66
N LEU A 429 -18.89 -29.02 -1.04
CA LEU A 429 -18.56 -30.40 -1.37
C LEU A 429 -19.76 -31.35 -1.16
N LEU A 430 -20.49 -31.18 -0.05
CA LEU A 430 -21.68 -31.98 0.27
C LEU A 430 -22.83 -31.69 -0.70
N SER A 431 -23.07 -30.43 -1.05
CA SER A 431 -24.11 -30.06 -2.04
C SER A 431 -23.85 -30.70 -3.40
N VAL A 432 -22.59 -30.72 -3.85
CA VAL A 432 -22.19 -31.37 -5.13
C VAL A 432 -22.37 -32.89 -5.06
N ALA A 433 -21.97 -33.51 -3.95
CA ALA A 433 -22.16 -34.94 -3.72
C ALA A 433 -23.65 -35.32 -3.67
N ALA A 434 -24.48 -34.49 -3.03
CA ALA A 434 -25.92 -34.66 -2.93
C ALA A 434 -26.61 -34.58 -4.30
N ALA A 435 -26.12 -33.73 -5.21
CA ALA A 435 -26.57 -33.65 -6.60
C ALA A 435 -26.12 -34.84 -7.48
N GLY A 436 -25.32 -35.78 -6.95
CA GLY A 436 -24.87 -36.96 -7.68
C GLY A 436 -23.59 -36.77 -8.50
N TYR A 437 -22.87 -35.68 -8.26
CA TYR A 437 -21.58 -35.37 -8.86
C TYR A 437 -20.43 -35.64 -7.89
N GLN A 438 -19.21 -35.65 -8.42
CA GLN A 438 -17.99 -35.83 -7.64
C GLN A 438 -17.33 -34.49 -7.34
N ALA A 439 -16.63 -34.39 -6.21
CA ALA A 439 -15.87 -33.22 -5.83
C ALA A 439 -14.48 -33.60 -5.31
N ALA A 440 -13.51 -32.71 -5.50
CA ALA A 440 -12.14 -32.92 -5.07
C ALA A 440 -11.65 -31.75 -4.20
N MET A 441 -10.91 -32.06 -3.14
CA MET A 441 -10.23 -31.05 -2.31
C MET A 441 -8.73 -31.31 -2.32
N MET A 442 -7.98 -30.41 -2.97
CA MET A 442 -6.53 -30.46 -3.07
C MET A 442 -5.87 -29.62 -1.98
N VAL A 443 -4.86 -30.20 -1.32
CA VAL A 443 -4.22 -29.69 -0.12
C VAL A 443 -2.69 -29.79 -0.25
N PRO A 444 -1.87 -28.82 0.23
CA PRO A 444 -0.44 -28.75 -0.09
C PRO A 444 0.42 -29.89 0.48
N THR A 445 0.04 -30.48 1.61
CA THR A 445 0.82 -31.55 2.27
C THR A 445 -0.05 -32.67 2.79
N GLU A 446 0.58 -33.82 3.00
CA GLU A 446 -0.10 -35.03 3.46
C GLU A 446 -0.66 -34.85 4.87
N VAL A 447 0.08 -34.19 5.78
CA VAL A 447 -0.41 -33.90 7.14
C VAL A 447 -1.65 -33.02 7.11
N LEU A 448 -1.71 -32.00 6.24
CA LEU A 448 -2.88 -31.15 6.13
C LEU A 448 -4.06 -31.89 5.46
N ALA A 449 -3.79 -32.80 4.52
CA ALA A 449 -4.82 -33.64 3.92
C ALA A 449 -5.41 -34.63 4.95
N GLU A 450 -4.56 -35.27 5.76
CA GLU A 450 -4.96 -36.11 6.91
C GLU A 450 -5.80 -35.30 7.90
N GLN A 451 -5.38 -34.08 8.22
CA GLN A 451 -6.07 -33.18 9.14
C GLN A 451 -7.44 -32.75 8.62
N HIS A 452 -7.54 -32.34 7.35
CA HIS A 452 -8.84 -32.00 6.75
C HIS A 452 -9.77 -33.20 6.73
N PHE A 453 -9.28 -34.38 6.36
CA PHE A 453 -10.07 -35.61 6.38
C PHE A 453 -10.61 -35.95 7.78
N GLN A 454 -9.77 -35.86 8.81
CA GLN A 454 -10.17 -36.05 10.20
C GLN A 454 -11.16 -34.98 10.68
N SER A 455 -10.91 -33.72 10.35
CA SER A 455 -11.79 -32.58 10.69
C SER A 455 -13.17 -32.74 10.06
N ILE A 456 -13.22 -33.11 8.77
CA ILE A 456 -14.46 -33.43 8.06
C ILE A 456 -15.18 -34.60 8.76
N GLY A 457 -14.47 -35.67 9.10
CA GLY A 457 -15.03 -36.79 9.87
C GLY A 457 -15.62 -36.38 11.22
N ASN A 458 -14.96 -35.48 11.95
CA ASN A 458 -15.44 -34.95 13.22
C ASN A 458 -16.69 -34.07 13.05
N LEU A 459 -16.69 -33.16 12.07
CA LEU A 459 -17.85 -32.31 11.76
C LEU A 459 -19.07 -33.14 11.33
N LEU A 460 -18.84 -34.30 10.71
CA LEU A 460 -19.90 -35.21 10.24
C LEU A 460 -20.24 -36.32 11.24
N SER A 461 -19.59 -36.36 12.42
CA SER A 461 -19.75 -37.45 13.39
C SER A 461 -21.20 -37.61 13.91
N GLY A 462 -21.97 -36.53 13.98
CA GLY A 462 -23.40 -36.56 14.32
C GLY A 462 -24.31 -37.16 13.23
N LEU A 463 -23.80 -37.34 12.01
CA LEU A 463 -24.50 -37.89 10.84
C LEU A 463 -24.02 -39.30 10.45
N ALA A 464 -23.00 -39.83 11.14
CA ALA A 464 -22.34 -41.07 10.77
C ALA A 464 -22.99 -42.31 11.42
N ARG A 465 -23.26 -43.35 10.62
CA ARG A 465 -23.20 -44.75 11.09
C ARG A 465 -21.79 -45.26 10.74
N PRO A 466 -21.02 -45.82 11.69
CA PRO A 466 -19.59 -46.01 11.50
C PRO A 466 -19.27 -47.19 10.58
N VAL A 467 -18.42 -46.96 9.57
CA VAL A 467 -17.44 -47.92 9.04
C VAL A 467 -16.18 -47.07 8.78
N GLN A 468 -15.18 -47.02 9.67
CA GLN A 468 -14.17 -48.03 10.07
C GLN A 468 -13.06 -48.31 9.06
N GLU A 469 -12.69 -47.34 8.21
CA GLU A 469 -11.40 -47.40 7.50
C GLU A 469 -10.59 -46.11 7.62
N PRO A 470 -9.25 -46.19 7.77
CA PRO A 470 -8.41 -45.01 8.03
C PRO A 470 -8.31 -44.01 6.86
N HIS A 471 -8.92 -44.33 5.72
CA HIS A 471 -8.80 -43.58 4.47
C HIS A 471 -10.12 -43.43 3.69
N LEU A 472 -11.23 -43.94 4.24
CA LEU A 472 -12.55 -43.87 3.64
C LEU A 472 -13.60 -43.66 4.73
N ILE A 473 -14.46 -42.65 4.54
CA ILE A 473 -15.60 -42.32 5.40
C ILE A 473 -16.86 -42.46 4.55
N SER A 474 -17.89 -43.10 5.09
CA SER A 474 -19.23 -43.14 4.49
C SER A 474 -20.23 -42.50 5.44
N ILE A 475 -21.01 -41.54 4.96
CA ILE A 475 -22.02 -40.82 5.76
C ILE A 475 -23.40 -40.92 5.11
N TYR A 476 -24.45 -40.87 5.92
CA TYR A 476 -25.82 -40.79 5.44
C TYR A 476 -26.34 -39.38 5.72
N LEU A 477 -26.60 -38.62 4.66
CA LEU A 477 -27.27 -37.32 4.78
C LEU A 477 -28.78 -37.54 4.87
N GLU A 478 -29.45 -36.67 5.60
CA GLU A 478 -30.91 -36.66 5.63
C GLU A 478 -31.43 -36.30 4.23
N HIS A 479 -32.57 -36.90 3.84
CA HIS A 479 -33.16 -36.72 2.51
C HIS A 479 -32.31 -37.25 1.33
N LEU A 480 -31.29 -38.08 1.60
CA LEU A 480 -30.49 -38.77 0.59
C LEU A 480 -30.63 -40.30 0.73
N ASP A 481 -31.05 -40.99 -0.33
CA ASP A 481 -31.29 -42.44 -0.32
C ASP A 481 -30.01 -43.30 -0.41
N ARG A 482 -28.85 -42.67 -0.56
CA ARG A 482 -27.53 -43.33 -0.68
C ARG A 482 -26.51 -42.70 0.27
N PRO A 483 -25.49 -43.44 0.72
CA PRO A 483 -24.40 -42.84 1.48
C PRO A 483 -23.51 -41.98 0.58
N VAL A 484 -22.94 -40.92 1.16
CA VAL A 484 -21.85 -40.12 0.56
C VAL A 484 -20.52 -40.71 0.99
N SER A 485 -19.65 -41.02 0.03
CA SER A 485 -18.33 -41.60 0.24
C SER A 485 -17.23 -40.55 0.13
N ILE A 486 -16.40 -40.42 1.16
CA ILE A 486 -15.30 -39.46 1.26
C ILE A 486 -13.98 -40.22 1.42
N GLY A 487 -13.03 -40.03 0.52
CA GLY A 487 -11.74 -40.72 0.51
C GLY A 487 -10.54 -39.79 0.77
N LEU A 488 -9.47 -40.35 1.34
CA LEU A 488 -8.17 -39.67 1.53
C LEU A 488 -7.10 -40.28 0.63
N LEU A 489 -6.53 -39.50 -0.29
CA LEU A 489 -5.44 -39.92 -1.16
C LEU A 489 -4.21 -39.03 -1.06
N THR A 490 -3.13 -39.60 -0.54
CA THR A 490 -1.82 -38.97 -0.36
C THR A 490 -0.73 -39.72 -1.13
N GLY A 491 0.48 -39.15 -1.23
CA GLY A 491 1.62 -39.84 -1.83
C GLY A 491 2.11 -41.04 -1.01
N SER A 492 1.90 -41.01 0.32
CA SER A 492 2.20 -42.10 1.25
C SER A 492 1.09 -43.17 1.37
N SER A 493 -0.04 -42.99 0.67
CA SER A 493 -1.14 -43.95 0.69
C SER A 493 -0.67 -45.34 0.22
N ARG A 494 -1.04 -46.39 0.98
CA ARG A 494 -0.62 -47.77 0.68
C ARG A 494 -1.20 -48.23 -0.66
N ALA A 495 -0.46 -49.10 -1.35
CA ALA A 495 -0.85 -49.58 -2.69
C ALA A 495 -2.27 -50.20 -2.77
N PRO A 496 -2.78 -50.95 -1.78
CA PRO A 496 -4.17 -51.42 -1.79
C PRO A 496 -5.19 -50.27 -1.75
N ALA A 497 -5.06 -49.38 -0.77
CA ALA A 497 -5.92 -48.19 -0.60
C ALA A 497 -5.90 -47.28 -1.84
N LYS A 498 -4.71 -47.04 -2.42
CA LYS A 498 -4.58 -46.23 -3.64
C LYS A 498 -5.34 -46.87 -4.82
N ARG A 499 -5.23 -48.20 -5.00
CA ARG A 499 -5.94 -48.91 -6.08
C ARG A 499 -7.45 -48.87 -5.88
N GLU A 500 -7.90 -49.06 -4.65
CA GLU A 500 -9.32 -49.00 -4.29
C GLU A 500 -9.91 -47.61 -4.55
N LEU A 501 -9.32 -46.55 -3.99
CA LEU A 501 -9.80 -45.18 -4.18
C LEU A 501 -9.76 -44.75 -5.65
N THR A 502 -8.72 -45.13 -6.40
CA THR A 502 -8.62 -44.82 -7.83
C THR A 502 -9.74 -45.51 -8.62
N LYS A 503 -10.05 -46.76 -8.27
CA LYS A 503 -11.15 -47.51 -8.89
C LYS A 503 -12.50 -46.86 -8.57
N MET A 504 -12.78 -46.58 -7.29
CA MET A 504 -14.03 -45.94 -6.87
C MET A 504 -14.22 -44.56 -7.51
N ALA A 505 -13.14 -43.77 -7.62
CA ALA A 505 -13.15 -42.48 -8.31
C ALA A 505 -13.53 -42.64 -9.79
N SER A 506 -12.92 -43.59 -10.50
CA SER A 506 -13.19 -43.83 -11.92
C SER A 506 -14.60 -44.39 -12.20
N GLU A 507 -15.15 -45.17 -11.27
CA GLU A 507 -16.50 -45.74 -11.36
C GLU A 507 -17.58 -44.74 -10.94
N GLY A 508 -17.21 -43.60 -10.36
CA GLY A 508 -18.15 -42.59 -9.87
C GLY A 508 -18.84 -42.97 -8.55
N THR A 509 -18.31 -43.95 -7.81
CA THR A 509 -18.84 -44.39 -6.50
C THR A 509 -18.20 -43.64 -5.33
N LEU A 510 -17.07 -42.97 -5.57
CA LEU A 510 -16.46 -42.03 -4.63
C LEU A 510 -16.97 -40.61 -4.89
N ASP A 511 -17.67 -40.01 -3.92
CA ASP A 511 -18.28 -38.69 -4.08
C ASP A 511 -17.29 -37.55 -3.81
N ILE A 512 -16.51 -37.65 -2.73
CA ILE A 512 -15.55 -36.61 -2.33
C ILE A 512 -14.16 -37.23 -2.20
N LEU A 513 -13.16 -36.60 -2.79
CA LEU A 513 -11.77 -37.03 -2.68
C LEU A 513 -10.89 -35.90 -2.13
N VAL A 514 -10.33 -36.11 -0.94
CA VAL A 514 -9.39 -35.19 -0.28
C VAL A 514 -7.97 -35.71 -0.49
N GLY A 515 -7.04 -34.85 -0.89
CA GLY A 515 -5.68 -35.31 -1.17
C GLY A 515 -4.67 -34.23 -1.51
N THR A 516 -3.45 -34.67 -1.79
CA THR A 516 -2.36 -33.78 -2.20
C THR A 516 -2.27 -33.67 -3.73
N GLN A 517 -1.13 -33.22 -4.26
CA GLN A 517 -0.81 -33.34 -5.70
C GLN A 517 -0.97 -34.78 -6.25
N ALA A 518 -1.11 -35.79 -5.39
CA ALA A 518 -1.52 -37.13 -5.79
C ALA A 518 -2.80 -37.13 -6.65
N LEU A 519 -3.74 -36.20 -6.41
CA LEU A 519 -5.02 -36.08 -7.15
C LEU A 519 -4.85 -35.75 -8.63
N ILE A 520 -3.78 -35.05 -9.00
CA ILE A 520 -3.50 -34.62 -10.38
C ILE A 520 -2.53 -35.54 -11.12
N GLN A 521 -2.04 -36.61 -10.47
CA GLN A 521 -1.14 -37.60 -11.10
C GLN A 521 -1.88 -38.44 -12.16
N ASP A 522 -1.12 -38.97 -13.11
CA ASP A 522 -1.66 -39.86 -14.15
C ASP A 522 -2.24 -41.15 -13.54
N GLY A 523 -3.47 -41.46 -13.92
CA GLY A 523 -4.19 -42.67 -13.50
C GLY A 523 -5.43 -42.44 -12.64
N ILE A 524 -5.69 -41.20 -12.16
CA ILE A 524 -6.92 -40.86 -11.45
C ILE A 524 -7.89 -40.18 -12.41
N ALA A 525 -9.07 -40.75 -12.56
CA ALA A 525 -10.16 -40.21 -13.37
C ALA A 525 -11.39 -40.00 -12.48
N MET A 526 -12.01 -38.82 -12.57
CA MET A 526 -13.24 -38.47 -11.88
C MET A 526 -14.24 -37.94 -12.92
N PRO A 527 -14.96 -38.83 -13.61
CA PRO A 527 -15.73 -38.46 -14.80
C PRO A 527 -16.86 -37.47 -14.51
N LYS A 528 -17.36 -37.43 -13.28
CA LYS A 528 -18.41 -36.50 -12.83
C LYS A 528 -17.87 -35.40 -11.92
N LEU A 529 -16.60 -35.05 -12.02
CA LEU A 529 -16.02 -33.96 -11.22
C LEU A 529 -16.71 -32.63 -11.55
N ALA A 530 -17.40 -32.05 -10.57
CA ALA A 530 -18.12 -30.79 -10.72
C ALA A 530 -17.61 -29.67 -9.83
N LEU A 531 -16.86 -29.99 -8.76
CA LEU A 531 -16.24 -28.98 -7.89
C LEU A 531 -14.81 -29.37 -7.51
N ALA A 532 -13.91 -28.42 -7.72
CA ALA A 532 -12.51 -28.47 -7.35
C ALA A 532 -12.23 -27.41 -6.27
N VAL A 533 -11.92 -27.86 -5.06
CA VAL A 533 -11.49 -27.00 -3.95
C VAL A 533 -9.97 -27.05 -3.83
N ALA A 534 -9.31 -25.90 -3.75
CA ALA A 534 -7.86 -25.81 -3.50
C ALA A 534 -7.59 -24.98 -2.25
N ASP A 535 -6.87 -25.54 -1.27
CA ASP A 535 -6.49 -24.83 -0.04
C ASP A 535 -5.05 -24.30 -0.10
N GLU A 536 -4.82 -23.11 0.43
CA GLU A 536 -3.53 -22.40 0.50
C GLU A 536 -2.86 -22.15 -0.87
N GLN A 537 -3.47 -21.24 -1.64
CA GLN A 537 -3.15 -20.85 -3.02
C GLN A 537 -1.66 -20.65 -3.35
N HIS A 538 -0.84 -20.13 -2.42
CA HIS A 538 0.51 -19.63 -2.73
C HIS A 538 1.55 -20.71 -3.08
N ARG A 539 1.23 -22.00 -2.92
CA ARG A 539 2.13 -23.12 -3.27
C ARG A 539 1.76 -23.90 -4.51
N PHE A 540 0.59 -23.64 -5.09
CA PHE A 540 0.16 -24.34 -6.30
C PHE A 540 0.39 -23.45 -7.51
N GLY A 541 1.26 -23.91 -8.42
CA GLY A 541 1.52 -23.22 -9.66
C GLY A 541 0.25 -23.12 -10.52
N VAL A 542 0.15 -22.08 -11.35
CA VAL A 542 -0.97 -21.84 -12.28
C VAL A 542 -1.31 -23.11 -13.10
N MET A 543 -0.29 -23.88 -13.50
CA MET A 543 -0.43 -25.14 -14.25
C MET A 543 -1.17 -26.25 -13.50
N GLN A 544 -1.04 -26.32 -12.17
CA GLN A 544 -1.68 -27.35 -11.36
C GLN A 544 -3.19 -27.09 -11.19
N ARG A 545 -3.63 -25.83 -11.31
CA ARG A 545 -5.05 -25.43 -11.33
C ARG A 545 -5.76 -25.92 -12.59
N SER A 546 -5.16 -25.65 -13.75
CA SER A 546 -5.67 -26.10 -15.05
C SER A 546 -5.71 -27.64 -15.11
N ALA A 547 -4.69 -28.31 -14.56
CA ALA A 547 -4.65 -29.78 -14.53
C ALA A 547 -5.78 -30.42 -13.70
N LEU A 548 -6.38 -29.73 -12.73
CA LEU A 548 -7.53 -30.24 -11.98
C LEU A 548 -8.85 -29.96 -12.72
N GLN A 549 -8.92 -28.82 -13.43
CA GLN A 549 -10.06 -28.47 -14.29
C GLN A 549 -10.16 -29.40 -15.52
N GLU A 550 -9.03 -29.81 -16.08
CA GLU A 550 -8.95 -30.73 -17.24
C GLU A 550 -9.31 -32.20 -16.91
N ARG A 551 -9.53 -32.55 -15.63
CA ARG A 551 -9.86 -33.94 -15.22
C ARG A 551 -11.36 -34.24 -15.28
N GLY A 552 -12.19 -33.20 -15.29
CA GLY A 552 -13.62 -33.33 -15.59
C GLY A 552 -13.84 -33.49 -17.10
N HIS A 553 -14.90 -34.19 -17.48
CA HIS A 553 -15.35 -34.17 -18.88
C HIS A 553 -15.95 -32.81 -19.28
N GLU A 554 -16.49 -32.09 -18.30
CA GLU A 554 -17.00 -30.72 -18.38
C GLU A 554 -16.17 -29.80 -17.48
N ASN A 555 -16.36 -28.48 -17.58
CA ASN A 555 -15.59 -27.52 -16.79
C ASN A 555 -16.11 -27.47 -15.34
N PRO A 556 -15.35 -27.97 -14.35
CA PRO A 556 -15.80 -27.97 -12.97
C PRO A 556 -15.75 -26.57 -12.36
N HIS A 557 -16.63 -26.33 -11.39
CA HIS A 557 -16.54 -25.21 -10.48
C HIS A 557 -15.23 -25.21 -9.70
N THR A 558 -14.68 -24.03 -9.44
CA THR A 558 -13.42 -23.86 -8.72
C THR A 558 -13.62 -22.98 -7.50
N LEU A 559 -13.27 -23.49 -6.32
CA LEU A 559 -13.24 -22.76 -5.06
C LEU A 559 -11.81 -22.75 -4.50
N ILE A 560 -11.22 -21.58 -4.37
CA ILE A 560 -9.87 -21.41 -3.85
C ILE A 560 -9.98 -20.85 -2.44
N MET A 561 -9.21 -21.39 -1.49
CA MET A 561 -9.14 -20.87 -0.12
C MET A 561 -7.78 -20.24 0.14
N SER A 562 -7.80 -19.06 0.78
CA SER A 562 -6.59 -18.40 1.27
C SER A 562 -6.71 -18.11 2.76
N ALA A 563 -5.63 -18.42 3.49
CA ALA A 563 -5.49 -18.04 4.89
C ALA A 563 -4.88 -16.64 5.07
N THR A 564 -4.22 -16.10 4.04
CA THR A 564 -3.71 -14.72 4.04
C THR A 564 -4.83 -13.77 3.64
N PRO A 565 -5.24 -12.86 4.53
CA PRO A 565 -6.16 -11.79 4.15
C PRO A 565 -5.48 -10.95 3.09
N ILE A 566 -6.06 -10.88 1.90
CA ILE A 566 -5.56 -10.03 0.83
C ILE A 566 -6.31 -8.70 0.97
N PRO A 567 -5.63 -7.55 0.94
CA PRO A 567 -6.31 -6.26 1.00
C PRO A 567 -7.37 -6.22 -0.09
N ARG A 568 -8.56 -5.74 0.26
CA ARG A 568 -9.70 -5.71 -0.67
C ARG A 568 -9.35 -4.97 -1.95
N THR A 569 -8.50 -3.94 -1.87
CA THR A 569 -8.01 -3.19 -3.04
C THR A 569 -7.10 -4.02 -3.95
N LEU A 570 -6.16 -4.76 -3.38
CA LEU A 570 -5.27 -5.66 -4.12
C LEU A 570 -6.05 -6.80 -4.77
N SER A 571 -6.98 -7.40 -4.04
CA SER A 571 -7.69 -8.59 -4.50
C SER A 571 -8.58 -8.31 -5.71
N LEU A 572 -9.20 -7.13 -5.74
CA LEU A 572 -10.02 -6.63 -6.84
C LEU A 572 -9.24 -6.28 -8.12
N THR A 573 -7.92 -6.16 -8.02
CA THR A 573 -7.06 -5.74 -9.13
C THR A 573 -6.23 -6.90 -9.68
N LEU A 574 -5.68 -7.73 -8.79
CA LEU A 574 -4.80 -8.85 -9.13
C LEU A 574 -5.55 -10.16 -9.42
N PHE A 575 -6.69 -10.40 -8.75
CA PHE A 575 -7.49 -11.62 -8.89
C PHE A 575 -8.84 -11.34 -9.55
N GLY A 576 -8.91 -10.35 -10.45
CA GLY A 576 -10.15 -9.93 -11.08
C GLY A 576 -10.85 -10.98 -11.96
N ASP A 577 -10.20 -12.13 -12.17
CA ASP A 577 -10.78 -13.35 -12.74
C ASP A 577 -11.58 -14.20 -11.72
N LEU A 578 -11.45 -13.93 -10.42
CA LEU A 578 -12.10 -14.64 -9.33
C LEU A 578 -13.18 -13.77 -8.66
N ASP A 579 -14.34 -14.36 -8.35
CA ASP A 579 -15.26 -13.79 -7.38
C ASP A 579 -14.70 -13.94 -5.96
N ILE A 580 -14.91 -12.96 -5.08
CA ILE A 580 -14.30 -12.99 -3.75
C ILE A 580 -15.38 -13.06 -2.69
N SER A 581 -15.31 -14.11 -1.86
CA SER A 581 -16.08 -14.24 -0.62
C SER A 581 -15.16 -13.99 0.57
N THR A 582 -15.57 -13.10 1.46
CA THR A 582 -14.78 -12.74 2.64
C THR A 582 -15.50 -13.16 3.92
N ILE A 583 -14.82 -13.97 4.73
CA ILE A 583 -15.22 -14.27 6.11
C ILE A 583 -14.54 -13.26 7.04
N ASP A 584 -15.27 -12.21 7.38
CA ASP A 584 -14.86 -11.07 8.23
C ASP A 584 -15.27 -11.23 9.70
N GLU A 585 -15.87 -12.37 10.07
CA GLU A 585 -16.29 -12.69 11.43
C GLU A 585 -15.59 -13.96 11.95
N MET A 586 -15.09 -13.90 13.18
CA MET A 586 -14.48 -15.04 13.85
C MET A 586 -15.52 -15.85 14.65
N PRO A 587 -15.41 -17.19 14.70
CA PRO A 587 -16.30 -18.02 15.53
C PRO A 587 -16.23 -17.68 17.02
N ALA A 588 -17.36 -17.83 17.72
CA ALA A 588 -17.44 -17.62 19.16
C ALA A 588 -16.55 -18.60 19.93
N GLY A 589 -15.87 -18.12 20.99
CA GLY A 589 -15.03 -18.93 21.86
C GLY A 589 -13.52 -18.88 21.56
N ARG A 590 -13.10 -18.23 20.47
CA ARG A 590 -11.68 -18.02 20.20
C ARG A 590 -11.12 -16.94 21.12
N GLN A 591 -10.02 -17.26 21.81
CA GLN A 591 -9.29 -16.32 22.64
C GLN A 591 -8.31 -15.50 21.79
N GLU A 592 -8.20 -14.21 22.07
CA GLU A 592 -7.19 -13.35 21.48
C GLU A 592 -5.78 -13.80 21.90
N VAL A 593 -4.87 -13.88 20.93
CA VAL A 593 -3.48 -14.21 21.17
C VAL A 593 -2.78 -12.98 21.73
N ALA A 594 -2.31 -13.07 22.97
CA ALA A 594 -1.55 -11.99 23.61
C ALA A 594 -0.24 -11.80 22.86
N THR A 595 -0.14 -10.68 22.15
CA THR A 595 0.93 -10.40 21.20
C THR A 595 1.86 -9.34 21.77
N LYS A 596 3.18 -9.55 21.73
CA LYS A 596 4.15 -8.60 22.26
C LYS A 596 5.43 -8.56 21.42
N TRP A 597 5.90 -7.34 21.13
CA TRP A 597 7.22 -7.12 20.57
C TRP A 597 8.26 -6.98 21.69
N LEU A 598 9.39 -7.67 21.53
CA LEU A 598 10.47 -7.77 22.51
C LEU A 598 11.78 -7.28 21.91
N GLU A 599 12.52 -6.50 22.70
CA GLU A 599 13.87 -6.02 22.38
C GLU A 599 14.92 -7.13 22.63
N PRO A 600 16.12 -7.05 22.01
CA PRO A 600 17.16 -8.07 22.16
C PRO A 600 17.50 -8.43 23.61
N GLU A 601 17.47 -7.44 24.51
CA GLU A 601 17.76 -7.57 25.94
C GLU A 601 16.74 -8.44 26.68
N GLN A 602 15.54 -8.61 26.11
CA GLN A 602 14.44 -9.38 26.68
C GLN A 602 14.42 -10.83 26.22
N ARG A 603 15.39 -11.27 25.39
CA ARG A 603 15.47 -12.63 24.84
C ARG A 603 15.47 -13.71 25.93
N ASP A 604 16.26 -13.54 27.00
CA ASP A 604 16.29 -14.50 28.12
C ASP A 604 14.95 -14.58 28.87
N THR A 605 14.23 -13.45 28.94
CA THR A 605 12.88 -13.40 29.53
C THR A 605 11.88 -14.18 28.67
N ALA A 606 11.98 -14.08 27.35
CA ALA A 606 11.15 -14.85 26.42
C ALA A 606 11.39 -16.36 26.57
N TYR A 607 12.64 -16.79 26.67
CA TYR A 607 12.98 -18.21 26.89
C TYR A 607 12.50 -18.72 28.26
N GLY A 608 12.63 -17.92 29.32
CA GLY A 608 12.05 -18.24 30.63
C GLY A 608 10.51 -18.40 30.58
N PHE A 609 9.84 -17.58 29.76
CA PHE A 609 8.40 -17.69 29.56
C PHE A 609 8.01 -18.96 28.79
N VAL A 610 8.75 -19.32 27.73
CA VAL A 610 8.56 -20.59 26.99
C VAL A 610 8.69 -21.78 27.94
N ARG A 611 9.75 -21.81 28.75
CA ARG A 611 9.99 -22.87 29.74
C ARG A 611 8.82 -23.03 30.70
N LYS A 612 8.32 -21.92 31.26
CA LYS A 612 7.16 -21.95 32.17
C LYS A 612 5.92 -22.55 31.50
N GLN A 613 5.66 -22.22 30.22
CA GLN A 613 4.51 -22.79 29.51
C GLN A 613 4.69 -24.29 29.25
N VAL A 614 5.90 -24.73 28.92
CA VAL A 614 6.22 -26.15 28.74
C VAL A 614 6.10 -26.94 30.06
N GLU A 615 6.57 -26.38 31.17
CA GLU A 615 6.41 -26.97 32.51
C GLU A 615 4.94 -27.13 32.92
N GLU A 616 4.05 -26.28 32.40
CA GLU A 616 2.59 -26.39 32.55
C GLU A 616 1.97 -27.47 31.62
N GLY A 617 2.79 -28.24 30.89
CA GLY A 617 2.38 -29.33 29.99
C GLY A 617 2.02 -28.88 28.57
N ARG A 618 2.41 -27.67 28.17
CA ARG A 618 2.07 -27.06 26.87
C ARG A 618 3.26 -27.14 25.91
N GLN A 619 3.02 -26.75 24.66
CA GLN A 619 4.06 -26.78 23.62
C GLN A 619 4.34 -25.39 23.04
N ALA A 620 5.50 -25.21 22.42
CA ALA A 620 5.92 -23.95 21.84
C ALA A 620 6.53 -24.09 20.42
N PHE A 621 6.27 -23.09 19.59
CA PHE A 621 6.96 -22.91 18.30
C PHE A 621 8.06 -21.86 18.45
N VAL A 622 9.23 -22.14 17.85
CA VAL A 622 10.33 -21.17 17.70
C VAL A 622 10.65 -21.03 16.21
N VAL A 623 10.35 -19.88 15.61
CA VAL A 623 10.53 -19.63 14.18
C VAL A 623 11.78 -18.77 13.98
N CYS A 624 12.72 -19.27 13.16
CA CYS A 624 13.98 -18.59 12.87
C CYS A 624 13.92 -17.89 11.49
N PRO A 625 14.54 -16.72 11.35
CA PRO A 625 14.45 -15.90 10.14
C PRO A 625 15.28 -16.44 8.99
N LEU A 626 14.92 -16.02 7.78
CA LEU A 626 15.72 -16.22 6.58
C LEU A 626 16.89 -15.23 6.60
N VAL A 627 18.12 -15.73 6.46
CA VAL A 627 19.32 -14.87 6.40
C VAL A 627 19.62 -14.42 4.96
N ASP A 628 19.13 -15.15 3.94
CA ASP A 628 19.23 -14.82 2.49
C ASP A 628 18.28 -15.69 1.64
N GLU A 629 17.96 -15.31 0.39
CA GLU A 629 17.10 -16.04 -0.57
C GLU A 629 17.57 -17.46 -0.94
N SER A 630 18.76 -17.86 -0.49
CA SER A 630 19.29 -19.18 -0.78
C SER A 630 18.87 -20.21 0.28
N VAL A 631 18.08 -21.20 -0.17
CA VAL A 631 17.57 -22.35 0.62
C VAL A 631 18.67 -23.09 1.41
N ALA A 632 19.94 -22.97 0.98
CA ALA A 632 21.09 -23.57 1.65
C ALA A 632 21.52 -22.87 2.94
N ILE A 633 21.31 -21.55 3.06
CA ILE A 633 21.64 -20.76 4.25
C ILE A 633 20.50 -20.90 5.30
N GLU A 634 19.24 -21.03 4.85
CA GLU A 634 18.07 -21.25 5.71
C GLU A 634 18.20 -22.46 6.64
N ALA A 635 18.64 -23.60 6.08
CA ALA A 635 18.79 -24.83 6.83
C ALA A 635 19.92 -24.73 7.87
N LYS A 636 20.95 -23.90 7.62
CA LYS A 636 22.06 -23.73 8.57
C LYS A 636 21.62 -22.91 9.78
N ALA A 637 20.94 -21.78 9.58
CA ALA A 637 20.48 -20.92 10.67
C ALA A 637 19.55 -21.66 11.65
N ALA A 638 18.55 -22.39 11.14
CA ALA A 638 17.66 -23.16 12.02
C ALA A 638 18.36 -24.35 12.69
N THR A 639 19.36 -24.96 12.05
CA THR A 639 20.14 -26.05 12.67
C THR A 639 21.05 -25.53 13.78
N GLU A 640 21.70 -24.38 13.57
CA GLU A 640 22.55 -23.71 14.56
C GLU A 640 21.73 -23.27 15.77
N GLU A 641 20.58 -22.63 15.56
CA GLU A 641 19.72 -22.20 16.66
C GLU A 641 19.08 -23.41 17.37
N TYR A 642 18.69 -24.47 16.65
CA TYR A 642 18.26 -25.73 17.27
C TYR A 642 19.36 -26.34 18.16
N GLN A 643 20.60 -26.40 17.67
CA GLN A 643 21.72 -26.91 18.46
C GLN A 643 21.89 -26.09 19.73
N ARG A 644 22.01 -24.77 19.61
CA ARG A 644 22.14 -23.85 20.74
C ARG A 644 21.00 -23.99 21.74
N LEU A 645 19.74 -23.97 21.27
CA LEU A 645 18.56 -24.12 22.13
C LEU A 645 18.55 -25.48 22.83
N SER A 646 18.91 -26.56 22.13
CA SER A 646 18.95 -27.92 22.70
C SER A 646 20.10 -28.16 23.68
N THR A 647 21.22 -27.45 23.55
CA THR A 647 22.40 -27.68 24.41
C THR A 647 22.52 -26.67 25.54
N GLU A 648 22.16 -25.41 25.31
CA GLU A 648 22.44 -24.31 26.25
C GLU A 648 21.19 -23.81 26.97
N VAL A 649 20.04 -23.72 26.29
CA VAL A 649 18.84 -23.04 26.82
C VAL A 649 17.80 -24.02 27.39
N PHE A 650 17.55 -25.10 26.67
CA PHE A 650 16.55 -26.13 26.98
C PHE A 650 17.15 -27.55 26.94
N PRO A 651 18.23 -27.85 27.70
CA PRO A 651 18.87 -29.17 27.70
C PRO A 651 18.00 -30.29 28.26
N ASP A 652 16.95 -29.93 28.98
CA ASP A 652 16.02 -30.81 29.68
C ASP A 652 14.67 -31.01 28.95
N LEU A 653 14.45 -30.33 27.81
CA LEU A 653 13.22 -30.41 27.04
C LEU A 653 13.42 -31.14 25.71
N SER A 654 12.34 -31.70 25.16
CA SER A 654 12.36 -32.42 23.89
C SER A 654 12.14 -31.46 22.72
N LEU A 655 13.21 -31.16 21.97
CA LEU A 655 13.17 -30.25 20.82
C LEU A 655 13.07 -31.00 19.50
N GLY A 656 12.30 -30.47 18.56
CA GLY A 656 12.28 -30.88 17.15
C GLY A 656 12.84 -29.80 16.23
N LEU A 657 13.42 -30.22 15.09
CA LEU A 657 13.88 -29.32 14.03
C LEU A 657 13.07 -29.54 12.75
N LEU A 658 12.57 -28.46 12.14
CA LEU A 658 11.86 -28.51 10.87
C LEU A 658 12.38 -27.44 9.89
N HIS A 659 12.98 -27.83 8.77
CA HIS A 659 13.43 -26.89 7.74
C HIS A 659 13.17 -27.37 6.30
N GLY A 660 13.24 -26.45 5.34
CA GLY A 660 12.80 -26.66 3.95
C GLY A 660 13.50 -27.80 3.21
N ARG A 661 14.79 -28.02 3.51
CA ARG A 661 15.60 -29.09 2.90
C ARG A 661 15.38 -30.50 3.45
N MET A 662 14.61 -30.66 4.53
CA MET A 662 14.35 -31.99 5.08
C MET A 662 13.51 -32.82 4.09
N PRO A 663 13.79 -34.14 3.95
CA PRO A 663 12.92 -35.03 3.20
C PRO A 663 11.48 -34.94 3.70
N ALA A 664 10.49 -34.97 2.79
CA ALA A 664 9.07 -34.84 3.14
C ALA A 664 8.65 -35.85 4.22
N LYS A 665 9.13 -37.09 4.14
CA LYS A 665 8.89 -38.13 5.15
C LYS A 665 9.38 -37.76 6.55
N ASP A 666 10.53 -37.10 6.65
CA ASP A 666 11.10 -36.67 7.94
C ASP A 666 10.34 -35.48 8.50
N LYS A 667 9.95 -34.53 7.65
CA LYS A 667 9.07 -33.42 8.04
C LYS A 667 7.77 -33.96 8.62
N ASP A 668 7.09 -34.84 7.89
CA ASP A 668 5.81 -35.42 8.30
C ASP A 668 5.95 -36.21 9.61
N ARG A 669 7.08 -36.91 9.82
CA ARG A 669 7.37 -37.58 11.09
C ARG A 669 7.45 -36.58 12.24
N ILE A 670 8.33 -35.58 12.15
CA ILE A 670 8.54 -34.59 13.23
C ILE A 670 7.25 -33.81 13.52
N MET A 671 6.52 -33.48 12.47
CA MET A 671 5.22 -32.82 12.55
C MET A 671 4.17 -33.66 13.31
N ARG A 672 4.12 -34.98 13.09
CA ARG A 672 3.28 -35.90 13.88
C ARG A 672 3.74 -35.99 15.33
N GLN A 673 5.04 -36.13 15.58
CA GLN A 673 5.60 -36.21 16.94
C GLN A 673 5.27 -34.94 17.75
N PHE A 674 5.38 -33.78 17.13
CA PHE A 674 5.00 -32.52 17.77
C PHE A 674 3.49 -32.45 18.01
N ARG A 675 2.65 -32.83 17.03
CA ARG A 675 1.18 -32.87 17.25
C ARG A 675 0.78 -33.82 18.40
N ASP A 676 1.44 -34.97 18.49
CA ASP A 676 1.10 -36.03 19.45
C ASP A 676 1.69 -35.78 20.85
N GLY A 677 2.42 -34.66 21.05
CA GLY A 677 2.96 -34.24 22.34
C GLY A 677 4.30 -34.90 22.71
N GLU A 678 4.97 -35.57 21.78
CA GLU A 678 6.30 -36.17 22.01
C GLU A 678 7.43 -35.13 22.04
N LEU A 679 7.19 -33.94 21.48
CA LEU A 679 8.14 -32.84 21.38
C LEU A 679 7.55 -31.61 22.06
N ASP A 680 8.28 -31.01 22.99
CA ASP A 680 7.85 -29.83 23.73
C ASP A 680 7.96 -28.56 22.88
N ILE A 681 9.04 -28.45 22.10
CA ILE A 681 9.37 -27.26 21.33
C ILE A 681 9.71 -27.64 19.89
N LEU A 682 9.09 -26.97 18.91
CA LEU A 682 9.43 -27.12 17.49
C LEU A 682 10.19 -25.89 16.99
N VAL A 683 11.47 -26.07 16.68
CA VAL A 683 12.33 -25.07 16.04
C VAL A 683 12.20 -25.19 14.54
N SER A 684 11.81 -24.12 13.85
CA SER A 684 11.59 -24.18 12.40
C SER A 684 11.96 -22.91 11.64
N THR A 685 12.25 -23.06 10.35
CA THR A 685 12.23 -21.95 9.39
C THR A 685 10.77 -21.57 9.05
N PRO A 686 10.48 -20.63 8.12
CA PRO A 686 9.11 -20.30 7.71
C PRO A 686 8.27 -21.49 7.19
N VAL A 687 8.84 -22.68 7.09
CA VAL A 687 8.16 -23.92 6.65
C VAL A 687 7.02 -24.33 7.58
N VAL A 688 6.98 -23.88 8.84
CA VAL A 688 5.79 -24.01 9.72
C VAL A 688 4.55 -23.29 9.15
N GLU A 689 4.71 -22.43 8.13
CA GLU A 689 3.59 -21.90 7.35
C GLU A 689 2.68 -23.03 6.81
N VAL A 690 3.17 -24.27 6.69
CA VAL A 690 2.34 -25.42 6.32
C VAL A 690 1.51 -25.95 7.50
N GLY A 691 0.31 -25.41 7.66
CA GLY A 691 -0.89 -26.22 7.91
C GLY A 691 -1.14 -26.83 9.29
N ILE A 692 -0.17 -27.04 10.16
CA ILE A 692 -0.41 -27.89 11.34
C ILE A 692 -1.18 -27.16 12.43
N ASP A 693 -2.24 -27.81 12.90
CA ASP A 693 -3.00 -27.45 14.08
C ASP A 693 -2.51 -28.26 15.28
N VAL A 694 -1.94 -27.58 16.28
CA VAL A 694 -1.58 -28.19 17.56
C VAL A 694 -2.31 -27.42 18.66
N ALA A 695 -3.44 -27.95 19.14
CA ALA A 695 -4.27 -27.30 20.15
C ALA A 695 -3.52 -27.01 21.46
N ASN A 696 -2.53 -27.84 21.80
CA ASN A 696 -1.69 -27.69 23.00
C ASN A 696 -0.51 -26.71 22.82
N ALA A 697 -0.27 -26.22 21.59
CA ALA A 697 0.76 -25.22 21.35
C ALA A 697 0.24 -23.82 21.72
N THR A 698 0.80 -23.27 22.80
CA THR A 698 0.32 -22.00 23.39
C THR A 698 1.28 -20.84 23.16
N VAL A 699 2.54 -21.11 22.78
CA VAL A 699 3.53 -20.07 22.54
C VAL A 699 4.05 -20.11 21.12
N MET A 700 4.03 -18.96 20.45
CA MET A 700 4.72 -18.70 19.19
C MET A 700 5.83 -17.68 19.45
N LEU A 701 7.09 -18.09 19.34
CA LEU A 701 8.25 -17.22 19.43
C LEU A 701 8.86 -17.08 18.04
N ILE A 702 8.98 -15.85 17.53
CA ILE A 702 9.62 -15.58 16.25
C ILE A 702 10.90 -14.82 16.55
N ASP A 703 12.04 -15.46 16.27
CA ASP A 703 13.34 -14.84 16.36
C ASP A 703 13.66 -14.05 15.08
N GLY A 704 14.29 -12.88 15.21
CA GLY A 704 14.54 -11.95 14.09
C GLY A 704 13.29 -11.57 13.29
N ALA A 705 12.19 -11.24 13.98
CA ALA A 705 10.90 -10.86 13.41
C ALA A 705 11.00 -9.68 12.41
N ASP A 706 12.01 -8.83 12.54
CA ASP A 706 12.31 -7.73 11.61
C ASP A 706 12.63 -8.19 10.18
N ARG A 707 12.96 -9.47 9.98
CA ARG A 707 13.28 -10.05 8.68
C ARG A 707 12.08 -10.67 7.94
N PHE A 708 10.92 -10.75 8.59
CA PHE A 708 9.72 -11.34 8.01
C PHE A 708 8.75 -10.29 7.48
N GLY A 709 7.99 -10.63 6.45
CA GLY A 709 6.86 -9.80 5.99
C GLY A 709 5.69 -9.82 6.97
N LEU A 710 4.88 -8.76 6.98
CA LEU A 710 3.76 -8.62 7.93
C LEU A 710 2.73 -9.74 7.79
N ALA A 711 2.43 -10.14 6.55
CA ALA A 711 1.54 -11.26 6.24
C ALA A 711 2.05 -12.61 6.82
N GLN A 712 3.36 -12.86 6.79
CA GLN A 712 3.95 -14.10 7.34
C GLN A 712 3.86 -14.12 8.86
N LEU A 713 4.19 -13.00 9.50
CA LEU A 713 4.08 -12.87 10.96
C LEU A 713 2.63 -13.04 11.43
N HIS A 714 1.67 -12.52 10.66
CA HIS A 714 0.24 -12.73 10.90
C HIS A 714 -0.16 -14.22 10.81
N GLN A 715 0.29 -14.93 9.78
CA GLN A 715 0.04 -16.36 9.65
C GLN A 715 0.61 -17.14 10.84
N PHE A 716 1.84 -16.84 11.29
CA PHE A 716 2.44 -17.48 12.45
C PHE A 716 1.65 -17.22 13.73
N ARG A 717 1.21 -15.97 13.96
CA ARG A 717 0.32 -15.64 15.09
C ARG A 717 -0.96 -16.48 15.07
N GLY A 718 -1.53 -16.72 13.89
CA GLY A 718 -2.73 -17.55 13.71
C GLY A 718 -2.52 -19.07 13.88
N ARG A 719 -1.28 -19.55 14.07
CA ARG A 719 -0.99 -20.96 14.33
C ARG A 719 -1.20 -21.37 15.79
N VAL A 720 -1.21 -20.41 16.71
CA VAL A 720 -1.50 -20.62 18.14
C VAL A 720 -2.90 -20.09 18.49
N GLY A 721 -3.41 -20.42 19.68
CA GLY A 721 -4.75 -19.98 20.12
C GLY A 721 -5.90 -20.86 19.66
N ARG A 722 -5.64 -22.17 19.51
CA ARG A 722 -6.63 -23.16 19.05
C ARG A 722 -7.18 -24.07 20.15
N GLY A 723 -6.52 -24.11 21.31
CA GLY A 723 -6.99 -24.82 22.50
C GLY A 723 -7.75 -23.92 23.48
N GLU A 724 -8.08 -24.47 24.65
CA GLU A 724 -8.75 -23.76 25.74
C GLU A 724 -7.82 -22.77 26.48
N HIS A 725 -6.52 -22.94 26.30
CA HIS A 725 -5.49 -22.16 26.99
C HIS A 725 -5.15 -20.87 26.27
N LYS A 726 -4.94 -19.82 27.08
CA LYS A 726 -4.47 -18.52 26.58
C LYS A 726 -3.15 -18.69 25.86
N SER A 727 -3.09 -18.18 24.63
CA SER A 727 -1.92 -18.28 23.77
C SER A 727 -1.19 -16.95 23.65
N TYR A 728 0.10 -17.02 23.35
CA TYR A 728 1.04 -15.91 23.35
C TYR A 728 1.86 -15.91 22.06
N CYS A 729 2.02 -14.74 21.46
CA CYS A 729 2.90 -14.54 20.30
C CYS A 729 3.95 -13.48 20.65
N MET A 730 5.22 -13.85 20.55
CA MET A 730 6.36 -13.00 20.90
C MET A 730 7.23 -12.78 19.68
N PHE A 731 7.48 -11.52 19.34
CA PHE A 731 8.37 -11.13 18.25
C PHE A 731 9.67 -10.60 18.83
N LEU A 732 10.77 -11.33 18.64
CA LEU A 732 12.12 -10.84 18.97
C LEU A 732 12.72 -10.18 17.74
N SER A 733 13.27 -8.99 17.88
CA SER A 733 13.99 -8.30 16.80
C SER A 733 15.45 -8.07 17.20
N ASP A 734 16.40 -8.30 16.30
CA ASP A 734 17.83 -8.06 16.59
C ASP A 734 18.20 -6.57 16.45
N SER A 735 17.69 -5.91 15.40
CA SER A 735 17.88 -4.47 15.16
C SER A 735 16.83 -3.94 14.17
N ALA A 736 15.73 -3.41 14.67
CA ALA A 736 14.65 -2.91 13.82
C ALA A 736 14.97 -1.52 13.22
N SER A 737 14.98 -1.41 11.89
CA SER A 737 14.90 -0.13 11.16
C SER A 737 13.61 0.62 11.54
N GLU A 738 13.51 1.92 11.25
CA GLU A 738 12.29 2.71 11.53
C GLU A 738 11.05 2.08 10.87
N SER A 739 11.17 1.62 9.62
CA SER A 739 10.12 0.87 8.91
C SER A 739 9.78 -0.48 9.57
N ALA A 740 10.78 -1.20 10.10
CA ALA A 740 10.54 -2.46 10.80
C ALA A 740 9.84 -2.23 12.15
N LYS A 741 10.14 -1.14 12.85
CA LYS A 741 9.47 -0.75 14.10
C LYS A 741 8.00 -0.42 13.88
N GLU A 742 7.69 0.36 12.85
CA GLU A 742 6.30 0.67 12.49
C GLU A 742 5.50 -0.60 12.21
N ARG A 743 6.08 -1.51 11.41
CA ARG A 743 5.47 -2.80 11.07
C ARG A 743 5.25 -3.72 12.28
N LEU A 744 6.25 -3.87 13.16
CA LEU A 744 6.13 -4.70 14.36
C LEU A 744 5.16 -4.09 15.37
N SER A 745 5.13 -2.75 15.50
CA SER A 745 4.16 -2.05 16.35
C SER A 745 2.73 -2.19 15.83
N ALA A 746 2.54 -2.13 14.51
CA ALA A 746 1.24 -2.40 13.89
C ALA A 746 0.75 -3.82 14.22
N LEU A 747 1.63 -4.82 14.17
CA LEU A 747 1.29 -6.21 14.46
C LEU A 747 0.95 -6.47 15.94
N GLU A 748 1.56 -5.72 16.85
CA GLU A 748 1.25 -5.76 18.28
C GLU A 748 -0.12 -5.17 18.60
N ARG A 749 -0.53 -4.10 17.89
CA ARG A 749 -1.79 -3.37 18.12
C ARG A 749 -2.98 -3.92 17.34
N ILE A 750 -2.75 -4.37 16.11
CA ILE A 750 -3.79 -4.76 15.16
C ILE A 750 -3.96 -6.27 15.19
N HIS A 751 -5.14 -6.72 15.66
CA HIS A 751 -5.50 -8.14 15.69
C HIS A 751 -6.23 -8.60 14.43
N ASP A 752 -6.89 -7.70 13.72
CA ASP A 752 -7.58 -8.01 12.45
C ASP A 752 -6.56 -8.12 11.31
N GLY A 753 -6.49 -9.30 10.71
CA GLY A 753 -5.59 -9.61 9.60
C GLY A 753 -5.91 -8.86 8.32
N PHE A 754 -7.16 -8.45 8.07
CA PHE A 754 -7.50 -7.60 6.93
C PHE A 754 -6.97 -6.19 7.11
N GLN A 755 -7.16 -5.60 8.30
CA GLN A 755 -6.59 -4.29 8.63
C GLN A 755 -5.06 -4.32 8.57
N LEU A 756 -4.46 -5.40 9.08
CA LEU A 756 -3.02 -5.59 9.04
C LEU A 756 -2.48 -5.69 7.60
N ALA A 757 -3.21 -6.36 6.70
CA ALA A 757 -2.85 -6.44 5.29
C ALA A 757 -2.95 -5.07 4.59
N GLU A 758 -3.92 -4.23 4.98
CA GLU A 758 -4.01 -2.83 4.50
C GLU A 758 -2.78 -2.02 4.95
N VAL A 759 -2.39 -2.13 6.21
CA VAL A 759 -1.17 -1.47 6.73
C VAL A 759 0.10 -2.00 6.04
N ASP A 760 0.19 -3.30 5.73
CA ASP A 760 1.32 -3.86 4.96
C ASP A 760 1.43 -3.21 3.57
N LEU A 761 0.29 -2.98 2.91
CA LEU A 761 0.24 -2.33 1.60
C LEU A 761 0.69 -0.87 1.67
N GLU A 762 0.29 -0.14 2.71
CA GLU A 762 0.70 1.24 2.95
C GLU A 762 2.21 1.34 3.24
N LEU A 763 2.73 0.49 4.12
CA LEU A 763 4.14 0.51 4.55
C LEU A 763 5.12 0.09 3.45
N ARG A 764 4.76 -0.88 2.59
CA ARG A 764 5.63 -1.31 1.47
C ARG A 764 5.61 -0.34 0.30
N GLY A 765 4.57 0.47 0.18
CA GLY A 765 4.35 1.32 -0.99
C GLY A 765 4.07 0.53 -2.27
N PRO A 766 3.77 1.24 -3.37
CA PRO A 766 3.28 0.67 -4.64
C PRO A 766 4.30 -0.19 -5.41
N GLY A 767 5.60 -0.08 -5.11
CA GLY A 767 6.69 -0.56 -5.98
C GLY A 767 7.10 -2.02 -5.77
N ASP A 768 6.99 -2.55 -4.54
CA ASP A 768 7.61 -3.84 -4.20
C ASP A 768 6.68 -5.05 -4.36
N PHE A 769 5.34 -4.85 -4.42
CA PHE A 769 4.43 -5.98 -4.61
C PHE A 769 4.43 -6.51 -6.06
N PHE A 770 4.81 -5.66 -7.02
CA PHE A 770 5.02 -6.03 -8.43
C PHE A 770 6.44 -6.56 -8.71
N GLY A 771 7.26 -6.75 -7.66
CA GLY A 771 8.63 -7.24 -7.75
C GLY A 771 8.69 -8.66 -8.34
N THR A 772 9.49 -8.81 -9.41
CA THR A 772 9.66 -10.00 -10.27
C THR A 772 8.45 -10.42 -11.11
N ARG A 773 8.19 -9.67 -12.20
CA ARG A 773 7.59 -10.15 -13.47
C ARG A 773 6.52 -11.25 -13.31
N GLN A 774 5.52 -11.05 -12.45
CA GLN A 774 4.35 -11.92 -12.44
C GLN A 774 3.39 -11.45 -13.53
N SER A 775 3.66 -11.99 -14.72
CA SER A 775 2.76 -12.19 -15.87
C SER A 775 1.46 -11.39 -15.92
N GLY A 776 1.47 -10.31 -16.71
CA GLY A 776 0.29 -9.90 -17.49
C GLY A 776 -0.42 -8.59 -17.13
N LEU A 777 0.05 -7.84 -16.14
CA LEU A 777 -0.52 -6.52 -15.80
C LEU A 777 0.48 -5.38 -16.11
N PRO A 778 0.07 -4.33 -16.86
CA PRO A 778 0.92 -3.16 -17.15
C PRO A 778 1.31 -2.38 -15.88
N SER A 779 2.41 -1.63 -15.97
CA SER A 779 2.78 -0.66 -14.94
C SER A 779 1.81 0.52 -14.89
N LEU A 780 1.16 0.72 -13.75
CA LEU A 780 0.38 1.93 -13.44
C LEU A 780 1.35 3.10 -13.22
N ARG A 781 1.11 4.26 -13.84
CA ARG A 781 2.02 5.42 -13.79
C ARG A 781 1.64 6.43 -12.71
N MET A 782 0.33 6.62 -12.53
CA MET A 782 -0.26 7.59 -11.60
C MET A 782 -1.09 6.93 -10.51
N ALA A 783 -1.72 5.80 -10.83
CA ALA A 783 -2.49 5.04 -9.86
C ALA A 783 -1.59 4.22 -8.95
N HIS A 784 -1.95 4.21 -7.67
CA HIS A 784 -1.39 3.33 -6.67
C HIS A 784 -2.47 2.38 -6.19
N ILE A 785 -2.09 1.15 -5.82
CA ILE A 785 -3.07 0.18 -5.31
C ILE A 785 -3.63 0.64 -3.95
N SER A 786 -2.91 1.50 -3.24
CA SER A 786 -3.39 2.17 -2.03
C SER A 786 -4.51 3.20 -2.29
N ASP A 787 -4.79 3.60 -3.54
CA ASP A 787 -5.85 4.56 -3.88
C ASP A 787 -7.26 3.89 -3.80
N ARG A 788 -7.64 3.41 -2.61
CA ARG A 788 -8.84 2.61 -2.37
C ARG A 788 -10.12 3.22 -2.90
N GLU A 789 -10.37 4.49 -2.56
CA GLU A 789 -11.59 5.19 -2.97
C GLU A 789 -11.67 5.31 -4.49
N LEU A 790 -10.55 5.54 -5.16
CA LEU A 790 -10.51 5.65 -6.62
C LEU A 790 -10.70 4.30 -7.29
N LEU A 791 -10.13 3.24 -6.73
CA LEU A 791 -10.30 1.89 -7.25
C LEU A 791 -11.77 1.43 -7.13
N GLU A 792 -12.39 1.63 -5.97
CA GLU A 792 -13.81 1.30 -5.75
C GLU A 792 -14.72 2.11 -6.70
N MET A 793 -14.44 3.41 -6.86
CA MET A 793 -15.16 4.27 -7.79
C MET A 793 -15.00 3.81 -9.23
N ALA A 794 -13.76 3.52 -9.66
CA ALA A 794 -13.44 3.06 -11.02
C ALA A 794 -14.14 1.73 -11.33
N ARG A 795 -14.12 0.78 -10.38
CA ARG A 795 -14.82 -0.50 -10.53
C ARG A 795 -16.33 -0.33 -10.66
N ASN A 796 -16.95 0.48 -9.81
CA ASN A 796 -18.39 0.69 -9.85
C ASN A 796 -18.84 1.32 -11.17
N GLU A 797 -18.09 2.29 -11.69
CA GLU A 797 -18.38 2.88 -13.00
C GLU A 797 -18.08 1.90 -14.15
N ALA A 798 -17.02 1.09 -14.05
CA ALA A 798 -16.69 0.09 -15.06
C ALA A 798 -17.76 -1.02 -15.12
N ALA A 799 -18.26 -1.48 -13.97
CA ALA A 799 -19.33 -2.47 -13.89
C ALA A 799 -20.63 -1.94 -14.53
N LYS A 800 -21.04 -0.71 -14.20
CA LYS A 800 -22.20 -0.06 -14.84
C LYS A 800 -22.02 0.06 -16.35
N LEU A 801 -20.82 0.45 -16.81
CA LEU A 801 -20.53 0.56 -18.23
C LEU A 801 -20.63 -0.80 -18.93
N MET A 802 -20.13 -1.86 -18.31
CA MET A 802 -20.19 -3.23 -18.84
C MET A 802 -21.60 -3.83 -18.82
N GLU A 803 -22.48 -3.37 -17.92
CA GLU A 803 -23.91 -3.70 -17.95
C GLU A 803 -24.63 -2.98 -19.10
N GLU A 804 -24.31 -1.71 -19.36
CA GLU A 804 -24.92 -0.90 -20.43
C GLU A 804 -24.39 -1.24 -21.84
N ASP A 805 -23.09 -1.43 -21.98
CA ASP A 805 -22.40 -1.72 -23.25
C ASP A 805 -21.26 -2.73 -23.06
N PRO A 806 -21.61 -4.02 -22.87
CA PRO A 806 -20.70 -5.15 -22.81
C PRO A 806 -19.46 -5.19 -23.71
N GLY A 807 -19.61 -4.74 -24.96
CA GLY A 807 -18.58 -4.85 -25.98
C GLY A 807 -17.88 -3.53 -26.25
N LEU A 808 -18.23 -2.46 -25.52
CA LEU A 808 -17.81 -1.08 -25.80
C LEU A 808 -18.04 -0.69 -27.28
N MET A 809 -19.16 -1.16 -27.86
CA MET A 809 -19.46 -1.02 -29.29
C MET A 809 -20.22 0.27 -29.61
N GLN A 810 -20.76 0.96 -28.60
CA GLN A 810 -21.46 2.23 -28.82
C GLN A 810 -20.46 3.32 -29.26
N PRO A 811 -20.83 4.21 -30.20
CA PRO A 811 -19.93 5.26 -30.67
C PRO A 811 -19.36 6.16 -29.56
N LYS A 812 -20.16 6.40 -28.50
CA LYS A 812 -19.77 7.19 -27.33
C LYS A 812 -18.70 6.52 -26.46
N HIS A 813 -18.44 5.22 -26.64
CA HIS A 813 -17.43 4.44 -25.90
C HIS A 813 -16.20 4.08 -26.76
N ALA A 814 -16.16 4.51 -28.03
CA ALA A 814 -15.06 4.15 -28.94
C ALA A 814 -13.68 4.60 -28.42
N ALA A 815 -13.59 5.76 -27.77
CA ALA A 815 -12.36 6.25 -27.15
C ALA A 815 -11.90 5.37 -25.98
N ILE A 816 -12.85 4.91 -25.14
CA ILE A 816 -12.59 3.94 -24.06
C ILE A 816 -12.11 2.61 -24.63
N ALA A 817 -12.80 2.09 -25.65
CA ALA A 817 -12.42 0.83 -26.29
C ALA A 817 -10.99 0.89 -26.85
N ALA A 818 -10.62 2.00 -27.51
CA ALA A 818 -9.26 2.22 -28.00
C ALA A 818 -8.24 2.31 -26.85
N GLN A 819 -8.60 2.91 -25.71
CA GLN A 819 -7.74 2.97 -24.52
C GLN A 819 -7.52 1.57 -23.91
N VAL A 820 -8.57 0.77 -23.76
CA VAL A 820 -8.51 -0.61 -23.26
C VAL A 820 -7.68 -1.50 -24.20
N ALA A 821 -7.87 -1.39 -25.52
CA ALA A 821 -7.09 -2.16 -26.49
C ALA A 821 -5.59 -1.86 -26.39
N ARG A 822 -5.20 -0.57 -26.34
CA ARG A 822 -3.80 -0.17 -26.13
C ARG A 822 -3.23 -0.71 -24.82
N PHE A 823 -4.03 -0.67 -23.75
CA PHE A 823 -3.62 -1.18 -22.44
C PHE A 823 -3.34 -2.70 -22.46
N VAL A 824 -4.20 -3.48 -23.12
CA VAL A 824 -4.02 -4.93 -23.28
C VAL A 824 -2.84 -5.28 -24.18
N ASP A 825 -2.60 -4.51 -25.25
CA ASP A 825 -1.44 -4.70 -26.13
C ASP A 825 -0.12 -4.45 -25.37
N GLN A 826 -0.05 -3.39 -24.57
CA GLN A 826 1.09 -3.10 -23.70
C GLN A 826 1.32 -4.21 -22.65
N ALA A 827 0.24 -4.73 -22.07
CA ALA A 827 0.31 -5.86 -21.14
C ALA A 827 0.92 -7.09 -21.82
N SER A 828 0.47 -7.41 -23.04
CA SER A 828 0.91 -8.57 -23.80
C SER A 828 2.37 -8.45 -24.26
N ALA A 829 2.80 -7.24 -24.68
CA ALA A 829 4.17 -6.96 -25.07
C ALA A 829 5.17 -7.04 -23.90
N SER A 830 4.73 -6.76 -22.66
CA SER A 830 5.56 -6.86 -21.46
C SER A 830 5.84 -8.31 -20.99
N VAL A 831 5.05 -9.27 -21.50
CA VAL A 831 5.14 -10.70 -21.19
C VAL A 831 6.00 -11.47 -22.20
N ALA A 832 6.21 -10.89 -23.40
CA ALA A 832 7.09 -11.42 -24.45
C ALA A 832 8.53 -10.92 -24.27
#